data_AF-E2AVT1-F1
#
_entry.id   AF-E2AVT1-F1
#
_cell.length_a   1.000
_cell.length_b   1.000
_cell.length_c   1.000
_cell.angle_alpha   90.00
_cell.angle_beta   90.00
_cell.angle_gamma   90.00
#
_symmetry.space_group_name_H-M   'P 1'
#
loop_
_entity.id
_entity.type
_entity.pdbx_description
1 polymer ?
#
loop_
_entity_poly.entity_id
_entity_poly.type
_entity_poly.pdbx_seq_one_letter_code
_entity_poly.pdbx_strand_id
1 'polypeptide(L)'
;MEKDIPPDLEKWLRKCLKKEFGRNIQNAIDKEQEPSDIAYKLTRSKDMTTLLNSIKNVIAEQYIAIKPSSAASRSQSSLSFASDLTADDWASPQGNGEEYSCIIDRISHDKPVHVRLAGYEILLKIELSNINNNSQWDVLQKALLDGLTDDSRAIFEASMQVHAKLLNYPQLHSIYGNLLGAFNAQYHSQKMRETLPTLISGINFKFFLHEKLFYIMYLIIQYQKQMLKNTRHSDKTIEEIIEQFIVFLSTHSFGNKLQPKTLNILNIISVLEPQAKWSKRWLHSFSTRKIFIAALAKSPTFLQNVVECVKNGLKETPYSISASIVDEGNELCISGNTIETTTYLHCLVFISQLCSYEASRTLFMENLLKTPFDIADFLIELLNSLNKLAVEASSGVYNTSCSALQNVLNVSEILYNAEFYHVALCHLMSLPENDIKIWPHILNIISHMVDTVDGPVFLTTHCKEHSATNSENTPSKCPVAIVMQYASNLLKQPFSIMDTECILRSFSLLEKLFDIIYDVYEAAQQQIETQFYPAVANFYKKLNKCGVENENKIQQLDSAIKKVLLKIVSIPLGLQALVKEKLVFEELIRGLIVPLRATWSSTDIVSFISSAGYFDLGYNVLADLGSHVLSTLLSQTCANAEDPRCFVAFMTNDSELDNNEEKDNPSNLFELFQAALNEDSRYHHLGLLSLNVVIWNIDIYVYLINLLNFQIALLNIQKESTILIEVRNEQDDEIDDYEQTMIENDDNDKPELIKEYIIDNSSFLRHNILLKSYYMTYNKKQHIVPLEEYELFSEFPPPNMYADMIEFQVTEYDSELNDMLQEERPGLLDIGWVSQVRTAHKASRSPMKNSAMTNLLNQMYKAIPTAEWVEQFKWQENITYDADYWLPEDVHAINVALNYAEQRQILKNTDENQKNLKQFIHSAYIFIQYNKPNRFEGFDWFLATVFIICDGDLNKCKTFIMQLIQFPSTLLLWSKLGRVIDERNNENTSSQFTFMQVLEAMVNIELPNIKYGLKVIEFFYHT
;
A
#
# COMPACT_ATOMS: atom_id res chain seq x y z
N MET A 1 -17.31 -17.22 5.56
CA MET A 1 -18.12 -16.92 4.35
C MET A 1 -19.11 -18.08 4.07
N GLU A 2 -19.73 -18.66 5.11
CA GLU A 2 -20.45 -19.95 5.03
C GLU A 2 -21.95 -19.89 5.35
N LYS A 3 -22.57 -18.71 5.51
CA LYS A 3 -23.92 -18.61 6.10
C LYS A 3 -25.12 -18.43 5.15
N ASP A 4 -24.95 -18.42 3.83
CA ASP A 4 -26.05 -18.13 2.88
C ASP A 4 -26.30 -19.21 1.79
N ILE A 5 -26.11 -20.51 2.10
CA ILE A 5 -26.47 -21.58 1.16
C ILE A 5 -27.74 -22.31 1.65
N PRO A 6 -28.82 -22.40 0.85
CA PRO A 6 -30.02 -23.14 1.23
C PRO A 6 -29.71 -24.61 1.58
N PRO A 7 -30.24 -25.15 2.69
CA PRO A 7 -29.93 -26.50 3.15
C PRO A 7 -30.29 -27.60 2.13
N ASP A 8 -31.30 -27.37 1.29
CA ASP A 8 -31.67 -28.28 0.21
C ASP A 8 -30.67 -28.30 -0.94
N LEU A 9 -30.07 -27.15 -1.27
CA LEU A 9 -29.01 -27.03 -2.27
C LEU A 9 -27.74 -27.72 -1.77
N GLU A 10 -27.40 -27.55 -0.50
CA GLU A 10 -26.26 -28.24 0.13
C GLU A 10 -26.44 -29.77 0.11
N LYS A 11 -27.64 -30.25 0.47
CA LYS A 11 -27.98 -31.68 0.45
C LYS A 11 -27.94 -32.27 -0.96
N TRP A 12 -28.40 -31.51 -1.96
CA TRP A 12 -28.33 -31.91 -3.37
C TRP A 12 -26.89 -31.95 -3.89
N LEU A 13 -26.08 -30.92 -3.62
CA LEU A 13 -24.67 -30.86 -3.99
C LEU A 13 -23.87 -32.02 -3.40
N ARG A 14 -24.08 -32.34 -2.11
CA ARG A 14 -23.46 -33.50 -1.45
C ARG A 14 -23.86 -34.82 -2.13
N LYS A 15 -25.10 -34.97 -2.60
CA LYS A 15 -25.58 -36.16 -3.29
C LYS A 15 -24.98 -36.30 -4.70
N CYS A 16 -24.83 -35.18 -5.43
CA CYS A 16 -24.20 -35.15 -6.74
C CYS A 16 -22.71 -35.49 -6.67
N LEU A 17 -21.97 -34.89 -5.73
CA LEU A 17 -20.56 -35.17 -5.50
C LEU A 17 -20.33 -36.63 -5.08
N LYS A 18 -21.18 -37.19 -4.22
CA LYS A 18 -21.10 -38.60 -3.81
C LYS A 18 -21.41 -39.57 -4.96
N LYS A 19 -22.30 -39.20 -5.89
CA LYS A 19 -22.67 -40.05 -7.04
C LYS A 19 -21.55 -40.11 -8.08
N GLU A 20 -20.95 -38.96 -8.41
CA GLU A 20 -19.88 -38.88 -9.42
C GLU A 20 -18.52 -39.35 -8.89
N PHE A 21 -18.15 -38.92 -7.68
CA PHE A 21 -16.81 -39.15 -7.16
C PHE A 21 -16.73 -40.20 -6.06
N GLY A 22 -17.86 -40.65 -5.50
CA GLY A 22 -17.86 -41.58 -4.37
C GLY A 22 -17.15 -42.90 -4.65
N ARG A 23 -17.24 -43.43 -5.88
CA ARG A 23 -16.55 -44.66 -6.27
C ARG A 23 -15.04 -44.45 -6.51
N ASN A 24 -14.64 -43.29 -7.03
CA ASN A 24 -13.23 -42.93 -7.21
C ASN A 24 -12.54 -42.65 -5.87
N ILE A 25 -13.24 -41.97 -4.95
CA ILE A 25 -12.77 -41.73 -3.59
C ILE A 25 -12.66 -43.05 -2.84
N GLN A 26 -13.67 -43.93 -2.91
CA GLN A 26 -13.62 -45.23 -2.24
C GLN A 26 -12.49 -46.11 -2.80
N ASN A 27 -12.32 -46.20 -4.13
CA ASN A 27 -11.23 -46.95 -4.75
C ASN A 27 -9.83 -46.40 -4.43
N ALA A 28 -9.70 -45.09 -4.17
CA ALA A 28 -8.44 -44.47 -3.79
C ALA A 28 -8.13 -44.64 -2.30
N ILE A 29 -9.17 -44.62 -1.46
CA ILE A 29 -9.08 -44.99 -0.03
C ILE A 29 -8.72 -46.47 0.12
N ASP A 30 -9.32 -47.36 -0.67
CA ASP A 30 -9.01 -48.80 -0.69
C ASP A 30 -7.58 -49.10 -1.21
N LYS A 31 -6.91 -48.11 -1.80
CA LYS A 31 -5.51 -48.14 -2.23
C LYS A 31 -4.57 -47.34 -1.31
N GLU A 32 -5.03 -46.96 -0.11
CA GLU A 32 -4.28 -46.22 0.91
C GLU A 32 -3.66 -44.89 0.42
N GLN A 33 -4.32 -44.18 -0.52
CA GLN A 33 -3.85 -42.86 -0.94
C GLN A 33 -4.22 -41.77 0.08
N GLU A 34 -3.29 -40.84 0.30
CA GLU A 34 -3.45 -39.66 1.17
C GLU A 34 -4.70 -38.83 0.76
N PRO A 35 -5.60 -38.49 1.70
CA PRO A 35 -6.84 -37.76 1.38
C PRO A 35 -6.61 -36.42 0.67
N SER A 36 -5.47 -35.78 0.96
CA SER A 36 -5.02 -34.53 0.36
C SER A 36 -4.74 -34.67 -1.15
N ASP A 37 -4.07 -35.74 -1.56
CA ASP A 37 -3.77 -36.06 -2.96
C ASP A 37 -5.01 -36.47 -3.76
N ILE A 38 -5.93 -37.20 -3.11
CA ILE A 38 -7.23 -37.56 -3.69
C ILE A 38 -8.03 -36.29 -4.00
N ALA A 39 -8.09 -35.35 -3.05
CA ALA A 39 -8.74 -34.06 -3.24
C ALA A 39 -8.07 -33.26 -4.37
N TYR A 40 -6.75 -33.19 -4.41
CA TYR A 40 -6.00 -32.47 -5.44
C TYR A 40 -6.28 -33.02 -6.85
N LYS A 41 -6.22 -34.34 -7.03
CA LYS A 41 -6.50 -35.00 -8.31
C LYS A 41 -7.96 -34.83 -8.74
N LEU A 42 -8.91 -34.89 -7.82
CA LEU A 42 -10.33 -34.70 -8.12
C LEU A 42 -10.64 -33.26 -8.52
N THR A 43 -10.06 -32.27 -7.83
CA THR A 43 -10.33 -30.84 -8.09
C THR A 43 -9.84 -30.41 -9.49
N ARG A 44 -8.79 -31.06 -10.01
CA ARG A 44 -8.27 -30.84 -11.36
C ARG A 44 -8.76 -31.83 -12.41
N SER A 45 -9.62 -32.78 -12.04
CA SER A 45 -10.11 -33.79 -12.97
C SER A 45 -11.06 -33.18 -14.02
N LYS A 46 -11.04 -33.73 -15.23
CA LYS A 46 -11.96 -33.34 -16.31
C LYS A 46 -13.43 -33.56 -15.91
N ASP A 47 -13.68 -34.57 -15.08
CA ASP A 47 -15.00 -34.88 -14.54
C ASP A 47 -15.49 -33.80 -13.56
N MET A 48 -14.61 -33.21 -12.75
CA MET A 48 -14.94 -32.07 -11.87
C MET A 48 -15.28 -30.82 -12.68
N THR A 49 -14.54 -30.53 -13.74
CA THR A 49 -14.86 -29.42 -14.64
C THR A 49 -16.21 -29.62 -15.34
N THR A 50 -16.50 -30.86 -15.75
CA THR A 50 -17.77 -31.22 -16.40
C THR A 50 -18.95 -31.15 -15.42
N LEU A 51 -18.77 -31.64 -14.19
CA LEU A 51 -19.76 -31.53 -13.12
C LEU A 51 -19.99 -30.07 -12.73
N LEU A 52 -18.95 -29.24 -12.61
CA LEU A 52 -19.08 -27.80 -12.33
C LEU A 52 -19.88 -27.09 -13.42
N ASN A 53 -19.65 -27.41 -14.69
CA ASN A 53 -20.42 -26.85 -15.80
C ASN A 53 -21.87 -27.35 -15.79
N SER A 54 -22.10 -28.62 -15.46
CA SER A 54 -23.45 -29.18 -15.34
C SER A 54 -24.21 -28.58 -14.15
N ILE A 55 -23.55 -28.37 -13.01
CA ILE A 55 -24.10 -27.67 -11.83
C ILE A 55 -24.37 -26.20 -12.17
N LYS A 56 -23.48 -25.51 -12.89
CA LYS A 56 -23.73 -24.14 -13.35
C LYS A 56 -24.96 -24.06 -14.26
N ASN A 57 -25.13 -25.03 -15.16
CA ASN A 57 -26.29 -25.11 -16.04
C ASN A 57 -27.58 -25.42 -15.25
N VAL A 58 -27.54 -26.37 -14.30
CA VAL A 58 -28.70 -26.69 -13.45
C VAL A 58 -29.04 -25.54 -12.50
N ILE A 59 -28.04 -24.83 -11.96
CA ILE A 59 -28.26 -23.62 -11.15
C ILE A 59 -28.81 -22.50 -12.03
N ALA A 60 -28.36 -22.34 -13.28
CA ALA A 60 -28.92 -21.38 -14.22
C ALA A 60 -30.36 -21.73 -14.60
N GLU A 61 -30.67 -23.01 -14.86
CA GLU A 61 -32.02 -23.51 -15.11
C GLU A 61 -32.92 -23.38 -13.87
N GLN A 62 -32.40 -23.63 -12.67
CA GLN A 62 -33.11 -23.41 -11.41
C GLN A 62 -33.25 -21.92 -11.08
N TYR A 63 -32.33 -21.04 -11.48
CA TYR A 63 -32.51 -19.59 -11.36
C TYR A 63 -33.54 -19.05 -12.37
N ILE A 64 -33.70 -19.72 -13.51
CA ILE A 64 -34.79 -19.46 -14.45
C ILE A 64 -36.12 -20.00 -13.92
N ALA A 65 -36.12 -21.11 -13.17
CA ALA A 65 -37.30 -21.72 -12.55
C ALA A 65 -37.67 -21.14 -11.15
N ILE A 66 -36.73 -20.51 -10.45
CA ILE A 66 -36.87 -19.76 -9.18
C ILE A 66 -36.84 -18.25 -9.50
N LYS A 67 -37.19 -17.85 -10.73
CA LYS A 67 -38.00 -16.65 -10.86
C LYS A 67 -39.33 -16.98 -10.19
N PRO A 68 -39.80 -16.19 -9.21
CA PRO A 68 -41.20 -16.28 -8.84
C PRO A 68 -42.01 -16.07 -10.12
N SER A 69 -42.90 -17.01 -10.43
CA SER A 69 -44.05 -16.64 -11.25
C SER A 69 -44.75 -15.51 -10.49
N SER A 70 -44.54 -14.28 -10.94
CA SER A 70 -45.23 -13.08 -10.44
C SER A 70 -46.68 -13.07 -10.94
N ALA A 71 -47.35 -14.19 -10.79
CA ALA A 71 -48.72 -14.47 -11.21
C ALA A 71 -49.49 -15.16 -10.08
N ALA A 72 -49.46 -14.57 -8.88
CA ALA A 72 -50.61 -14.56 -7.96
C ALA A 72 -50.37 -13.54 -6.84
N SER A 73 -51.34 -12.66 -6.63
CA SER A 73 -51.31 -11.47 -5.75
C SER A 73 -50.46 -10.28 -6.21
N ARG A 74 -50.31 -10.09 -7.53
CA ARG A 74 -50.67 -8.78 -8.07
C ARG A 74 -52.19 -8.77 -8.12
N SER A 75 -52.82 -8.19 -7.11
CA SER A 75 -54.20 -7.74 -7.24
C SER A 75 -54.27 -6.87 -8.49
N GLN A 76 -55.07 -7.35 -9.43
CA GLN A 76 -55.28 -6.82 -10.76
C GLN A 76 -55.63 -5.33 -10.72
N SER A 77 -54.71 -4.47 -11.16
CA SER A 77 -55.07 -3.19 -11.79
C SER A 77 -53.94 -2.66 -12.66
N SER A 78 -53.41 -3.51 -13.53
CA SER A 78 -52.69 -3.07 -14.72
C SER A 78 -53.18 -3.93 -15.88
N LEU A 79 -54.48 -3.78 -16.16
CA LEU A 79 -54.98 -3.94 -17.52
C LEU A 79 -54.26 -2.88 -18.35
N SER A 80 -53.45 -3.36 -19.28
CA SER A 80 -52.99 -2.57 -20.41
C SER A 80 -54.21 -2.04 -21.17
N PHE A 81 -54.65 -0.82 -20.85
CA PHE A 81 -55.20 0.06 -21.87
C PHE A 81 -54.02 0.72 -22.56
N ALA A 82 -53.29 -0.06 -23.37
CA ALA A 82 -52.65 0.52 -24.54
C ALA A 82 -53.81 0.75 -25.53
N SER A 83 -54.43 1.92 -25.46
CA SER A 83 -55.11 2.42 -26.65
C SER A 83 -54.02 2.76 -27.65
N ASP A 84 -54.15 2.25 -28.87
CA ASP A 84 -53.39 2.65 -30.05
C ASP A 84 -53.46 4.17 -30.25
N LEU A 85 -52.58 4.91 -29.56
CA LEU A 85 -52.27 6.30 -29.90
C LEU A 85 -50.81 6.32 -30.34
N THR A 86 -50.68 6.43 -31.65
CA THR A 86 -49.47 6.46 -32.46
C THR A 86 -48.41 7.40 -31.90
N ALA A 87 -47.17 6.92 -31.95
CA ALA A 87 -45.95 7.56 -31.46
C ALA A 87 -45.50 8.81 -32.26
N ASP A 88 -46.39 9.46 -33.01
CA ASP A 88 -46.05 10.56 -33.92
C ASP A 88 -46.31 11.97 -33.36
N ASP A 89 -46.86 12.13 -32.15
CA ASP A 89 -47.21 13.46 -31.61
C ASP A 89 -46.24 14.04 -30.55
N TRP A 90 -45.17 13.35 -30.19
CA TRP A 90 -44.27 13.81 -29.11
C TRP A 90 -42.89 14.18 -29.65
N ALA A 91 -42.88 15.21 -30.49
CA ALA A 91 -41.70 16.04 -30.66
C ALA A 91 -41.27 16.56 -29.27
N SER A 92 -39.97 16.51 -29.00
CA SER A 92 -39.34 17.15 -27.82
C SER A 92 -39.88 18.58 -27.63
N PRO A 93 -40.55 18.91 -26.50
CA PRO A 93 -40.95 20.28 -26.27
C PRO A 93 -39.77 21.04 -25.66
N GLN A 94 -39.33 22.06 -26.40
CA GLN A 94 -38.64 23.20 -25.81
C GLN A 94 -39.56 23.81 -24.74
N GLY A 95 -39.00 24.10 -23.56
CA GLY A 95 -39.76 24.36 -22.34
C GLY A 95 -40.83 25.45 -22.47
N ASN A 96 -42.05 25.11 -22.07
CA ASN A 96 -43.14 26.04 -21.79
C ASN A 96 -43.90 25.58 -20.52
N GLY A 97 -44.28 26.51 -19.65
CA GLY A 97 -44.90 26.24 -18.34
C GLY A 97 -46.27 25.53 -18.36
N GLU A 98 -46.86 25.29 -19.54
CA GLU A 98 -48.14 24.58 -19.70
C GLU A 98 -48.01 23.07 -19.47
N GLU A 99 -46.84 22.49 -19.76
CA GLU A 99 -46.61 21.04 -19.64
C GLU A 99 -46.61 20.56 -18.17
N TYR A 100 -46.05 21.36 -17.27
CA TYR A 100 -46.08 21.08 -15.83
C TYR A 100 -47.49 21.12 -15.24
N SER A 101 -48.35 22.02 -15.73
CA SER A 101 -49.74 22.11 -15.27
C SER A 101 -50.55 20.86 -15.63
N CYS A 102 -50.31 20.28 -16.81
CA CYS A 102 -50.91 19.02 -17.25
C CYS A 102 -50.42 17.82 -16.42
N ILE A 103 -49.12 17.78 -16.09
CA ILE A 103 -48.57 16.71 -15.24
C ILE A 103 -49.12 16.82 -13.82
N ILE A 104 -49.20 18.04 -13.26
CA ILE A 104 -49.76 18.31 -11.93
C ILE A 104 -51.24 17.88 -11.87
N ASP A 105 -52.05 18.19 -12.89
CA ASP A 105 -53.43 17.70 -12.98
C ASP A 105 -53.49 16.17 -13.04
N ARG A 106 -52.58 15.51 -13.77
CA ARG A 106 -52.55 14.04 -13.84
C ARG A 106 -52.22 13.36 -12.51
N ILE A 107 -51.32 13.92 -11.70
CA ILE A 107 -50.95 13.36 -10.39
C ILE A 107 -51.92 13.75 -9.25
N SER A 108 -52.87 14.65 -9.53
CA SER A 108 -53.80 15.18 -8.53
C SER A 108 -54.71 14.09 -7.95
N HIS A 109 -55.09 14.25 -6.69
CA HIS A 109 -55.79 13.23 -5.90
C HIS A 109 -57.19 12.87 -6.46
N ASP A 110 -57.79 13.74 -7.28
CA ASP A 110 -59.07 13.56 -7.95
C ASP A 110 -59.01 12.56 -9.12
N LYS A 111 -57.81 12.20 -9.59
CA LYS A 111 -57.63 11.29 -10.73
C LYS A 111 -57.54 9.81 -10.29
N PRO A 112 -57.91 8.85 -11.16
CA PRO A 112 -57.73 7.42 -10.90
C PRO A 112 -56.25 7.02 -10.73
N VAL A 113 -56.00 5.95 -9.97
CA VAL A 113 -54.64 5.45 -9.65
C VAL A 113 -53.75 5.29 -10.88
N HIS A 114 -54.24 4.67 -11.96
CA HIS A 114 -53.44 4.45 -13.17
C HIS A 114 -53.05 5.75 -13.89
N VAL A 115 -53.92 6.78 -13.88
CA VAL A 115 -53.63 8.12 -14.45
C VAL A 115 -52.55 8.82 -13.62
N ARG A 116 -52.68 8.73 -12.30
CA ARG A 116 -51.69 9.30 -11.36
C ARG A 116 -50.33 8.63 -11.49
N LEU A 117 -50.29 7.30 -11.58
CA LEU A 117 -49.05 6.55 -11.80
C LEU A 117 -48.37 6.94 -13.12
N ALA A 118 -49.13 7.06 -14.21
CA ALA A 118 -48.59 7.55 -15.49
C ALA A 118 -48.04 8.99 -15.36
N GLY A 119 -48.71 9.86 -14.58
CA GLY A 119 -48.20 11.19 -14.24
C GLY A 119 -46.87 11.17 -13.49
N TYR A 120 -46.74 10.31 -12.47
CA TYR A 120 -45.49 10.13 -11.72
C TYR A 120 -44.35 9.56 -12.60
N GLU A 121 -44.65 8.60 -13.49
CA GLU A 121 -43.66 8.06 -14.44
C GLU A 121 -43.11 9.13 -15.38
N ILE A 122 -43.97 10.04 -15.86
CA ILE A 122 -43.56 11.18 -16.68
C ILE A 122 -42.65 12.12 -15.86
N LEU A 123 -43.03 12.43 -14.62
CA LEU A 123 -42.24 13.28 -13.72
C LEU A 123 -40.85 12.67 -13.38
N LEU A 124 -40.76 11.35 -13.30
CA LEU A 124 -39.49 10.62 -13.14
C LEU A 124 -38.59 10.68 -14.39
N LYS A 125 -39.12 10.96 -15.58
CA LYS A 125 -38.34 11.07 -16.82
C LYS A 125 -37.89 12.50 -17.16
N ILE A 126 -38.59 13.52 -16.68
CA ILE A 126 -38.31 14.94 -17.00
C ILE A 126 -37.19 15.55 -16.14
N GLU A 127 -36.38 16.46 -16.68
CA GLU A 127 -35.42 17.26 -15.90
C GLU A 127 -36.11 18.45 -15.21
N LEU A 128 -36.01 18.53 -13.88
CA LEU A 128 -36.75 19.49 -13.05
C LEU A 128 -35.94 20.76 -12.71
N SER A 129 -34.87 21.03 -13.46
CA SER A 129 -33.87 22.07 -13.16
C SER A 129 -34.40 23.52 -13.28
N ASN A 130 -35.51 23.75 -14.00
CA ASN A 130 -36.01 25.09 -14.37
C ASN A 130 -37.28 25.57 -13.63
N ILE A 131 -37.80 24.84 -12.64
CA ILE A 131 -39.13 25.11 -12.03
C ILE A 131 -39.10 26.16 -10.90
N ASN A 132 -37.91 26.60 -10.46
CA ASN A 132 -37.70 27.30 -9.19
C ASN A 132 -38.36 28.68 -9.00
N ASN A 133 -39.04 29.26 -10.01
CA ASN A 133 -39.57 30.64 -9.93
C ASN A 133 -41.08 30.81 -10.18
N ASN A 134 -41.89 29.74 -10.25
CA ASN A 134 -43.32 29.84 -10.57
C ASN A 134 -44.25 29.29 -9.48
N SER A 135 -45.43 29.92 -9.33
CA SER A 135 -46.58 29.48 -8.50
C SER A 135 -46.99 28.02 -8.70
N GLN A 136 -46.55 27.40 -9.79
CA GLN A 136 -46.75 25.99 -10.11
C GLN A 136 -45.97 25.04 -9.18
N TRP A 137 -44.86 25.49 -8.57
CA TRP A 137 -44.04 24.69 -7.66
C TRP A 137 -44.78 24.37 -6.35
N ASP A 138 -45.53 25.34 -5.81
CA ASP A 138 -46.32 25.15 -4.59
C ASP A 138 -47.46 24.15 -4.81
N VAL A 139 -48.09 24.19 -6.00
CA VAL A 139 -49.15 23.25 -6.38
C VAL A 139 -48.56 21.84 -6.58
N LEU A 140 -47.38 21.74 -7.21
CA LEU A 140 -46.68 20.47 -7.37
C LEU A 140 -46.28 19.87 -6.00
N GLN A 141 -45.74 20.67 -5.08
CA GLN A 141 -45.41 20.20 -3.73
C GLN A 141 -46.63 19.65 -3.01
N LYS A 142 -47.77 20.34 -3.11
CA LYS A 142 -49.02 19.88 -2.53
C LYS A 142 -49.48 18.54 -3.14
N ALA A 143 -49.45 18.41 -4.47
CA ALA A 143 -49.80 17.15 -5.12
C ALA A 143 -48.86 15.99 -4.74
N LEU A 144 -47.56 16.29 -4.59
CA LEU A 144 -46.55 15.36 -4.11
C LEU A 144 -46.78 14.95 -2.64
N LEU A 145 -47.16 15.91 -1.78
CA LEU A 145 -47.55 15.67 -0.39
C LEU A 145 -48.76 14.74 -0.31
N ASP A 146 -49.80 15.04 -1.09
CA ASP A 146 -51.01 14.24 -1.18
C ASP A 146 -50.66 12.80 -1.57
N GLY A 147 -49.72 12.63 -2.52
CA GLY A 147 -49.15 11.33 -2.90
C GLY A 147 -48.42 10.60 -1.77
N LEU A 148 -47.66 11.29 -0.93
CA LEU A 148 -47.00 10.69 0.24
C LEU A 148 -48.00 10.29 1.33
N THR A 149 -49.16 10.95 1.37
CA THR A 149 -50.22 10.64 2.32
C THR A 149 -51.25 9.64 1.80
N ASP A 150 -51.13 9.20 0.55
CA ASP A 150 -52.11 8.38 -0.15
C ASP A 150 -52.24 6.96 0.40
N ASP A 151 -53.45 6.42 0.48
CA ASP A 151 -53.71 5.06 0.98
C ASP A 151 -53.23 3.97 0.00
N SER A 152 -53.07 4.28 -1.29
CA SER A 152 -52.54 3.35 -2.29
C SER A 152 -51.02 3.21 -2.16
N ARG A 153 -50.55 1.97 -1.93
CA ARG A 153 -49.12 1.64 -1.87
C ARG A 153 -48.36 2.06 -3.13
N ALA A 154 -48.95 1.84 -4.31
CA ALA A 154 -48.32 2.19 -5.58
C ALA A 154 -48.13 3.71 -5.76
N ILE A 155 -49.10 4.51 -5.30
CA ILE A 155 -49.03 5.98 -5.39
C ILE A 155 -48.01 6.53 -4.40
N PHE A 156 -48.01 6.01 -3.18
CA PHE A 156 -47.01 6.34 -2.17
C PHE A 156 -45.59 6.07 -2.68
N GLU A 157 -45.34 4.87 -3.22
CA GLU A 157 -44.04 4.49 -3.79
C GLU A 157 -43.63 5.40 -4.95
N ALA A 158 -44.54 5.71 -5.86
CA ALA A 158 -44.27 6.59 -6.99
C ALA A 158 -43.94 8.03 -6.54
N SER A 159 -44.67 8.56 -5.55
CA SER A 159 -44.36 9.87 -4.95
C SER A 159 -43.01 9.85 -4.22
N MET A 160 -42.71 8.79 -3.47
CA MET A 160 -41.42 8.60 -2.79
C MET A 160 -40.24 8.57 -3.77
N GLN A 161 -40.38 7.89 -4.92
CA GLN A 161 -39.35 7.86 -5.96
C GLN A 161 -39.07 9.25 -6.54
N VAL A 162 -40.12 10.05 -6.76
CA VAL A 162 -39.96 11.44 -7.21
C VAL A 162 -39.24 12.28 -6.14
N HIS A 163 -39.62 12.18 -4.86
CA HIS A 163 -38.92 12.87 -3.79
C HIS A 163 -37.45 12.44 -3.68
N ALA A 164 -37.15 11.15 -3.87
CA ALA A 164 -35.78 10.63 -3.90
C ALA A 164 -34.97 11.20 -5.08
N LYS A 165 -35.57 11.30 -6.27
CA LYS A 165 -34.96 11.95 -7.44
C LYS A 165 -34.67 13.43 -7.17
N LEU A 166 -35.57 14.10 -6.47
CA LEU A 166 -35.45 15.52 -6.13
C LEU A 166 -34.33 15.81 -5.10
N LEU A 167 -33.84 14.82 -4.35
CA LEU A 167 -32.69 14.99 -3.45
C LEU A 167 -31.42 15.47 -4.15
N ASN A 168 -31.29 15.20 -5.46
CA ASN A 168 -30.14 15.61 -6.26
C ASN A 168 -30.18 17.10 -6.65
N TYR A 169 -31.23 17.83 -6.31
CA TYR A 169 -31.44 19.23 -6.67
C TYR A 169 -31.33 20.13 -5.41
N PRO A 170 -30.15 20.72 -5.12
CA PRO A 170 -29.85 21.36 -3.84
C PRO A 170 -30.61 22.68 -3.56
N GLN A 171 -31.42 23.18 -4.48
CA GLN A 171 -32.14 24.46 -4.31
C GLN A 171 -33.54 24.31 -3.69
N LEU A 172 -33.97 23.10 -3.34
CA LEU A 172 -35.36 22.80 -2.99
C LEU A 172 -35.52 22.52 -1.49
N HIS A 173 -35.28 23.53 -0.64
CA HIS A 173 -35.52 23.47 0.82
C HIS A 173 -36.97 23.05 1.14
N SER A 174 -37.93 23.48 0.33
CA SER A 174 -39.35 23.19 0.51
C SER A 174 -39.71 21.70 0.47
N ILE A 175 -38.90 20.85 -0.18
CA ILE A 175 -39.11 19.39 -0.21
C ILE A 175 -38.85 18.77 1.15
N TYR A 176 -37.85 19.28 1.88
CA TYR A 176 -37.57 18.83 3.23
C TYR A 176 -38.76 19.11 4.16
N GLY A 177 -39.32 20.32 4.07
CA GLY A 177 -40.58 20.68 4.74
C GLY A 177 -41.74 19.77 4.33
N ASN A 178 -41.82 19.39 3.06
CA ASN A 178 -42.86 18.48 2.56
C ASN A 178 -42.79 17.09 3.20
N LEU A 179 -41.58 16.52 3.35
CA LEU A 179 -41.37 15.23 4.01
C LEU A 179 -41.72 15.27 5.50
N LEU A 180 -41.32 16.35 6.20
CA LEU A 180 -41.70 16.56 7.60
C LEU A 180 -43.22 16.70 7.76
N GLY A 181 -43.86 17.45 6.84
CA GLY A 181 -45.30 17.60 6.75
C GLY A 181 -46.02 16.26 6.54
N ALA A 182 -45.55 15.46 5.59
CA ALA A 182 -46.09 14.13 5.30
C ALA A 182 -46.01 13.20 6.52
N PHE A 183 -44.85 13.18 7.19
CA PHE A 183 -44.68 12.39 8.42
C PHE A 183 -45.67 12.83 9.50
N ASN A 184 -45.75 14.14 9.78
CA ASN A 184 -46.64 14.67 10.81
C ASN A 184 -48.12 14.41 10.48
N ALA A 185 -48.52 14.51 9.21
CA ALA A 185 -49.88 14.23 8.76
C ALA A 185 -50.27 12.76 8.97
N GLN A 186 -49.36 11.82 8.66
CA GLN A 186 -49.56 10.39 8.90
C GLN A 186 -49.58 10.06 10.40
N TYR A 187 -48.64 10.62 11.16
CA TYR A 187 -48.46 10.32 12.58
C TYR A 187 -49.60 10.86 13.47
N HIS A 188 -50.17 12.02 13.14
CA HIS A 188 -51.28 12.62 13.91
C HIS A 188 -52.68 12.35 13.36
N SER A 189 -52.79 11.56 12.29
CA SER A 189 -54.08 11.24 11.69
C SER A 189 -54.99 10.55 12.71
N GLN A 190 -56.14 11.17 13.02
CA GLN A 190 -57.11 10.64 13.98
C GLN A 190 -57.66 9.27 13.56
N LYS A 191 -57.69 8.99 12.25
CA LYS A 191 -58.13 7.70 11.68
C LYS A 191 -57.13 6.56 11.93
N MET A 192 -55.86 6.90 12.12
CA MET A 192 -54.75 5.94 12.14
C MET A 192 -54.11 5.78 13.53
N ARG A 193 -54.69 6.40 14.57
CA ARG A 193 -54.09 6.45 15.91
C ARG A 193 -53.94 5.07 16.56
N GLU A 194 -54.90 4.17 16.32
CA GLU A 194 -54.91 2.81 16.88
C GLU A 194 -53.95 1.85 16.15
N THR A 195 -53.54 2.21 14.93
CA THR A 195 -52.60 1.43 14.09
C THR A 195 -51.17 1.96 14.15
N LEU A 196 -50.88 2.94 15.01
CA LEU A 196 -49.52 3.41 15.23
C LEU A 196 -48.68 2.38 16.00
N PRO A 197 -47.37 2.31 15.72
CA PRO A 197 -46.51 1.37 16.42
C PRO A 197 -46.37 1.80 17.89
N THR A 198 -46.40 0.84 18.81
CA THR A 198 -46.24 1.08 20.25
C THR A 198 -45.13 0.21 20.81
N LEU A 199 -44.62 0.52 22.00
CA LEU A 199 -43.65 -0.36 22.68
C LEU A 199 -44.24 -1.74 22.98
N ILE A 200 -45.56 -1.87 23.13
CA ILE A 200 -46.21 -3.15 23.43
C ILE A 200 -46.38 -3.98 22.15
N SER A 201 -46.86 -3.35 21.07
CA SER A 201 -47.11 -4.02 19.78
C SER A 201 -45.87 -4.16 18.90
N GLY A 202 -44.79 -3.44 19.20
CA GLY A 202 -43.60 -3.38 18.37
C GLY A 202 -43.82 -2.72 17.01
N ILE A 203 -42.89 -2.94 16.10
CA ILE A 203 -43.01 -2.54 14.68
C ILE A 203 -43.38 -3.78 13.88
N ASN A 204 -44.51 -3.72 13.20
CA ASN A 204 -44.98 -4.77 12.30
C ASN A 204 -45.22 -4.19 10.90
N PHE A 205 -44.41 -4.58 9.92
CA PHE A 205 -44.49 -4.07 8.54
C PHE A 205 -45.70 -4.60 7.75
N LYS A 206 -46.53 -5.48 8.33
CA LYS A 206 -47.86 -5.80 7.81
C LYS A 206 -48.77 -4.57 7.77
N PHE A 207 -48.62 -3.67 8.74
CA PHE A 207 -49.32 -2.40 8.73
C PHE A 207 -48.60 -1.44 7.79
N PHE A 208 -49.22 -1.15 6.64
CA PHE A 208 -48.65 -0.22 5.65
C PHE A 208 -48.32 1.15 6.25
N LEU A 209 -49.03 1.60 7.29
CA LEU A 209 -48.69 2.82 8.03
C LEU A 209 -47.29 2.79 8.65
N HIS A 210 -46.89 1.67 9.25
CA HIS A 210 -45.55 1.53 9.84
C HIS A 210 -44.49 1.65 8.74
N GLU A 211 -44.70 0.95 7.63
CA GLU A 211 -43.84 1.02 6.45
C GLU A 211 -43.71 2.46 5.92
N LYS A 212 -44.82 3.19 5.77
CA LYS A 212 -44.81 4.61 5.35
C LYS A 212 -43.96 5.48 6.27
N LEU A 213 -44.17 5.40 7.58
CA LEU A 213 -43.45 6.22 8.56
C LEU A 213 -41.93 5.98 8.48
N PHE A 214 -41.53 4.72 8.36
CA PHE A 214 -40.11 4.35 8.25
C PHE A 214 -39.49 4.79 6.92
N TYR A 215 -40.19 4.64 5.80
CA TYR A 215 -39.69 5.11 4.50
C TYR A 215 -39.57 6.63 4.42
N ILE A 216 -40.57 7.38 4.92
CA ILE A 216 -40.51 8.84 4.97
C ILE A 216 -39.34 9.29 5.86
N MET A 217 -39.19 8.69 7.06
CA MET A 217 -38.07 9.00 7.96
C MET A 217 -36.71 8.68 7.34
N TYR A 218 -36.59 7.53 6.66
CA TYR A 218 -35.37 7.17 5.94
C TYR A 218 -35.02 8.22 4.89
N LEU A 219 -36.01 8.71 4.11
CA LEU A 219 -35.78 9.71 3.09
C LEU A 219 -35.40 11.08 3.68
N ILE A 220 -35.98 11.47 4.82
CA ILE A 220 -35.56 12.66 5.59
C ILE A 220 -34.07 12.56 5.95
N ILE A 221 -33.62 11.42 6.48
CA ILE A 221 -32.21 11.19 6.85
C ILE A 221 -31.30 11.22 5.60
N GLN A 222 -31.73 10.65 4.48
CA GLN A 222 -30.97 10.70 3.23
C GLN A 222 -30.88 12.13 2.67
N TYR A 223 -31.96 12.93 2.77
CA TYR A 223 -31.93 14.34 2.40
C TYR A 223 -30.84 15.09 3.16
N GLN A 224 -30.82 14.96 4.49
CA GLN A 224 -29.79 15.59 5.34
C GLN A 224 -28.37 15.15 4.94
N LYS A 225 -28.19 13.85 4.66
CA LYS A 225 -26.90 13.31 4.23
C LYS A 225 -26.43 13.90 2.89
N GLN A 226 -27.33 14.04 1.91
CA GLN A 226 -26.98 14.59 0.59
C GLN A 226 -26.76 16.10 0.65
N MET A 227 -27.55 16.82 1.44
CA MET A 227 -27.39 18.25 1.70
C MET A 227 -25.98 18.56 2.24
N LEU A 228 -25.50 17.77 3.22
CA LEU A 228 -24.17 17.97 3.81
C LEU A 228 -23.00 17.66 2.85
N LYS A 229 -23.22 16.93 1.75
CA LYS A 229 -22.18 16.69 0.72
C LYS A 229 -22.05 17.86 -0.27
N ASN A 230 -23.12 18.64 -0.44
CA ASN A 230 -23.16 19.70 -1.44
C ASN A 230 -22.67 21.02 -0.83
N THR A 231 -21.50 21.50 -1.23
CA THR A 231 -20.87 22.73 -0.69
C THR A 231 -21.55 24.05 -1.11
N ARG A 232 -22.72 23.99 -1.76
CA ARG A 232 -23.40 25.14 -2.39
C ARG A 232 -24.58 25.71 -1.59
N HIS A 233 -24.86 25.21 -0.39
CA HIS A 233 -25.97 25.70 0.43
C HIS A 233 -25.57 26.94 1.25
N SER A 234 -26.50 27.88 1.41
CA SER A 234 -26.28 29.04 2.31
C SER A 234 -26.36 28.59 3.77
N ASP A 235 -25.54 29.18 4.65
CA ASP A 235 -25.55 28.87 6.09
C ASP A 235 -26.95 29.01 6.70
N LYS A 236 -27.75 29.97 6.21
CA LYS A 236 -29.13 30.19 6.65
C LYS A 236 -30.05 28.99 6.36
N THR A 237 -29.94 28.39 5.18
CA THR A 237 -30.76 27.20 4.82
C THR A 237 -30.39 26.01 5.71
N ILE A 238 -29.11 25.87 6.03
CA ILE A 238 -28.61 24.81 6.91
C ILE A 238 -29.14 25.00 8.33
N GLU A 239 -29.14 26.23 8.82
CA GLU A 239 -29.71 26.60 10.12
C GLU A 239 -31.20 26.27 10.21
N GLU A 240 -32.00 26.69 9.24
CA GLU A 240 -33.44 26.39 9.20
C GLU A 240 -33.71 24.88 9.20
N ILE A 241 -32.95 24.08 8.43
CA ILE A 241 -33.11 22.61 8.39
C ILE A 241 -32.77 21.97 9.73
N ILE A 242 -31.67 22.38 10.35
CA ILE A 242 -31.23 21.86 11.66
C ILE A 242 -32.28 22.19 12.73
N GLU A 243 -32.74 23.44 12.78
CA GLU A 243 -33.73 23.89 13.75
C GLU A 243 -35.07 23.17 13.55
N GLN A 244 -35.56 23.08 12.31
CA GLN A 244 -36.78 22.33 11.99
C GLN A 244 -36.66 20.87 12.42
N PHE A 245 -35.50 20.24 12.23
CA PHE A 245 -35.28 18.85 12.62
C PHE A 245 -35.28 18.68 14.14
N ILE A 246 -34.58 19.54 14.89
CA ILE A 246 -34.55 19.46 16.35
C ILE A 246 -35.94 19.74 16.94
N VAL A 247 -36.66 20.72 16.41
CA VAL A 247 -38.06 20.97 16.80
C VAL A 247 -38.92 19.76 16.51
N PHE A 248 -38.78 19.16 15.32
CA PHE A 248 -39.49 17.94 14.94
C PHE A 248 -39.23 16.79 15.91
N LEU A 249 -37.98 16.53 16.31
CA LEU A 249 -37.64 15.54 17.35
C LEU A 249 -38.27 15.87 18.71
N SER A 250 -38.42 17.16 19.02
CA SER A 250 -38.91 17.65 20.32
C SER A 250 -40.44 17.65 20.42
N THR A 251 -41.15 17.85 19.31
CA THR A 251 -42.62 17.98 19.26
C THR A 251 -43.39 16.73 19.62
N HIS A 252 -42.78 15.55 19.53
CA HIS A 252 -43.43 14.26 19.77
C HIS A 252 -43.03 13.75 21.15
N SER A 253 -43.50 14.44 22.18
CA SER A 253 -43.13 14.21 23.58
C SER A 253 -43.60 12.86 24.11
N PHE A 254 -42.77 12.26 24.95
CA PHE A 254 -42.96 11.03 25.71
C PHE A 254 -44.32 11.03 26.43
N GLY A 255 -45.17 10.08 26.08
CA GLY A 255 -46.55 10.02 26.58
C GLY A 255 -46.65 9.93 28.11
N ASN A 256 -47.67 10.61 28.64
CA ASN A 256 -48.16 10.46 30.01
C ASN A 256 -48.41 8.97 30.36
N LYS A 257 -48.19 8.61 31.64
CA LYS A 257 -48.26 7.25 32.22
C LYS A 257 -49.55 6.43 31.99
N LEU A 258 -50.53 6.93 31.25
CA LEU A 258 -51.89 6.37 31.11
C LEU A 258 -52.31 6.03 29.65
N GLN A 259 -51.43 6.20 28.65
CA GLN A 259 -51.68 5.80 27.25
C GLN A 259 -50.71 4.67 26.84
N PRO A 260 -51.09 3.76 25.93
CA PRO A 260 -50.12 2.85 25.33
C PRO A 260 -49.00 3.69 24.73
N LYS A 261 -47.75 3.45 25.15
CA LYS A 261 -46.59 4.26 24.73
C LYS A 261 -46.37 4.10 23.23
N THR A 262 -47.02 4.92 22.42
CA THR A 262 -46.75 5.06 20.98
C THR A 262 -45.27 5.37 20.78
N LEU A 263 -44.65 4.77 19.76
CA LEU A 263 -43.25 5.02 19.46
C LEU A 263 -43.09 6.49 19.04
N ASN A 264 -42.27 7.23 19.77
CA ASN A 264 -41.91 8.59 19.39
C ASN A 264 -40.93 8.57 18.19
N ILE A 265 -40.61 9.76 17.66
CA ILE A 265 -39.68 9.86 16.53
C ILE A 265 -38.28 9.33 16.88
N LEU A 266 -37.82 9.55 18.11
CA LEU A 266 -36.52 9.07 18.57
C LEU A 266 -36.43 7.53 18.49
N ASN A 267 -37.49 6.82 18.84
CA ASN A 267 -37.62 5.36 18.74
C ASN A 267 -37.63 4.89 17.27
N ILE A 268 -38.22 5.67 16.36
CA ILE A 268 -38.25 5.32 14.93
C ILE A 268 -36.87 5.54 14.30
N ILE A 269 -36.22 6.66 14.60
CA ILE A 269 -34.87 6.98 14.11
C ILE A 269 -33.84 6.03 14.69
N SER A 270 -33.98 5.62 15.96
CA SER A 270 -33.04 4.70 16.59
C SER A 270 -32.99 3.36 15.85
N VAL A 271 -34.15 2.83 15.44
CA VAL A 271 -34.23 1.59 14.64
C VAL A 271 -33.58 1.75 13.26
N LEU A 272 -33.72 2.91 12.62
CA LEU A 272 -33.12 3.19 11.30
C LEU A 272 -31.61 3.46 11.35
N GLU A 273 -31.13 4.21 12.35
CA GLU A 273 -29.72 4.53 12.56
C GLU A 273 -29.30 4.30 14.03
N PRO A 274 -29.09 3.04 14.49
CA PRO A 274 -28.74 2.73 15.89
C PRO A 274 -27.47 3.42 16.42
N GLN A 275 -26.57 3.81 15.53
CA GLN A 275 -25.28 4.44 15.84
C GLN A 275 -25.33 5.99 15.77
N ALA A 276 -26.53 6.58 15.74
CA ALA A 276 -26.76 8.02 15.67
C ALA A 276 -25.90 8.75 14.61
N LYS A 277 -25.70 8.14 13.44
CA LYS A 277 -24.77 8.64 12.41
C LYS A 277 -25.16 10.03 11.90
N TRP A 278 -26.45 10.35 11.85
CA TRP A 278 -26.95 11.69 11.54
C TRP A 278 -26.31 12.78 12.43
N SER A 279 -26.22 12.56 13.75
CA SER A 279 -25.68 13.54 14.68
C SER A 279 -24.17 13.78 14.48
N LYS A 280 -23.39 12.71 14.24
CA LYS A 280 -21.98 12.81 13.86
C LYS A 280 -21.76 13.67 12.61
N ARG A 281 -22.66 13.59 11.61
CA ARG A 281 -22.56 14.39 10.38
C ARG A 281 -22.79 15.88 10.68
N TRP A 282 -23.75 16.22 11.55
CA TRP A 282 -23.99 17.61 11.96
C TRP A 282 -22.84 18.20 12.78
N LEU A 283 -22.19 17.38 13.60
CA LEU A 283 -21.07 17.79 14.45
C LEU A 283 -19.72 17.89 13.71
N HIS A 284 -19.63 17.42 12.45
CA HIS A 284 -18.37 17.32 11.72
C HIS A 284 -17.73 18.67 11.37
N SER A 285 -18.49 19.61 10.80
CA SER A 285 -17.95 20.92 10.41
C SER A 285 -18.16 21.96 11.50
N PHE A 286 -17.24 22.93 11.63
CA PHE A 286 -17.32 23.97 12.67
C PHE A 286 -18.63 24.78 12.58
N SER A 287 -19.04 25.18 11.37
CA SER A 287 -20.27 25.97 11.14
C SER A 287 -21.53 25.19 11.50
N THR A 288 -21.69 23.97 10.96
CA THR A 288 -22.86 23.12 11.26
C THR A 288 -22.95 22.75 12.73
N ARG A 289 -21.81 22.47 13.37
CA ARG A 289 -21.74 22.13 14.79
C ARG A 289 -22.24 23.27 15.67
N LYS A 290 -21.80 24.51 15.42
CA LYS A 290 -22.24 25.68 16.20
C LYS A 290 -23.76 25.87 16.12
N ILE A 291 -24.31 25.76 14.92
CA ILE A 291 -25.75 25.89 14.67
C ILE A 291 -26.54 24.74 15.34
N PHE A 292 -26.04 23.51 15.22
CA PHE A 292 -26.65 22.33 15.83
C PHE A 292 -26.70 22.40 17.36
N ILE A 293 -25.60 22.82 18.00
CA ILE A 293 -25.55 23.01 19.45
C ILE A 293 -26.51 24.13 19.89
N ALA A 294 -26.57 25.24 19.13
CA ALA A 294 -27.51 26.32 19.41
C ALA A 294 -28.98 25.87 19.29
N ALA A 295 -29.30 25.02 18.29
CA ALA A 295 -30.64 24.45 18.14
C ALA A 295 -30.99 23.50 19.30
N LEU A 296 -30.04 22.70 19.78
CA LEU A 296 -30.22 21.85 20.96
C LEU A 296 -30.47 22.68 22.24
N ALA A 297 -29.77 23.81 22.40
CA ALA A 297 -29.96 24.72 23.54
C ALA A 297 -31.39 25.29 23.59
N LYS A 298 -32.02 25.49 22.42
CA LYS A 298 -33.42 25.93 22.30
C LYS A 298 -34.44 24.84 22.64
N SER A 299 -34.03 23.57 22.73
CA SER A 299 -34.89 22.40 22.99
C SER A 299 -34.43 21.56 24.19
N PRO A 300 -34.41 22.12 25.42
CA PRO A 300 -33.87 21.42 26.61
C PRO A 300 -34.67 20.18 27.01
N THR A 301 -35.97 20.14 26.71
CA THR A 301 -36.83 18.97 26.99
C THR A 301 -36.42 17.73 26.21
N PHE A 302 -36.03 17.89 24.95
CA PHE A 302 -35.53 16.79 24.12
C PHE A 302 -34.24 16.22 24.71
N LEU A 303 -33.28 17.10 25.04
CA LEU A 303 -32.01 16.69 25.62
C LEU A 303 -32.19 15.98 26.98
N GLN A 304 -33.08 16.50 27.83
CA GLN A 304 -33.42 15.86 29.10
C GLN A 304 -33.93 14.42 28.91
N ASN A 305 -34.78 14.19 27.90
CA ASN A 305 -35.32 12.86 27.63
C ASN A 305 -34.25 11.90 27.11
N VAL A 306 -33.32 12.38 26.27
CA VAL A 306 -32.17 11.60 25.80
C VAL A 306 -31.30 11.19 27.00
N VAL A 307 -30.99 12.12 27.90
CA VAL A 307 -30.23 11.86 29.12
C VAL A 307 -30.94 10.84 30.02
N GLU A 308 -32.24 10.98 30.22
CA GLU A 308 -33.02 10.03 31.03
C GLU A 308 -33.06 8.63 30.40
N CYS A 309 -33.16 8.54 29.07
CA CYS A 309 -33.08 7.27 28.34
C CYS A 309 -31.74 6.56 28.58
N VAL A 310 -30.63 7.29 28.54
CA VAL A 310 -29.31 6.74 28.81
C VAL A 310 -29.15 6.33 30.27
N LYS A 311 -29.55 7.17 31.23
CA LYS A 311 -29.49 6.84 32.67
C LYS A 311 -30.29 5.59 33.02
N ASN A 312 -31.45 5.40 32.40
CA ASN A 312 -32.27 4.20 32.62
C ASN A 312 -31.61 2.96 32.00
N GLY A 313 -31.13 3.06 30.75
CA GLY A 313 -30.48 1.93 30.07
C GLY A 313 -29.08 1.57 30.60
N LEU A 314 -28.42 2.45 31.35
CA LEU A 314 -27.19 2.13 32.09
C LEU A 314 -27.46 1.35 33.38
N LYS A 315 -28.61 1.59 34.02
CA LYS A 315 -29.02 0.90 35.25
C LYS A 315 -29.56 -0.50 34.99
N GLU A 316 -30.36 -0.64 33.94
CA GLU A 316 -30.98 -1.90 33.52
C GLU A 316 -30.09 -2.63 32.51
N THR A 317 -30.03 -3.97 32.58
CA THR A 317 -29.32 -4.76 31.56
C THR A 317 -30.14 -4.76 30.26
N PRO A 318 -29.60 -4.21 29.14
CA PRO A 318 -30.34 -4.12 27.90
C PRO A 318 -30.66 -5.50 27.32
N TYR A 319 -31.85 -5.65 26.73
CA TYR A 319 -32.30 -6.89 26.08
C TYR A 319 -31.51 -7.19 24.81
N SER A 320 -31.39 -8.48 24.48
CA SER A 320 -30.81 -8.93 23.20
C SER A 320 -31.59 -8.37 22.00
N ILE A 321 -30.88 -7.78 21.04
CA ILE A 321 -31.46 -7.27 19.80
C ILE A 321 -31.84 -8.45 18.91
N SER A 322 -33.13 -8.61 18.62
CA SER A 322 -33.63 -9.61 17.68
C SER A 322 -34.76 -9.04 16.81
N ALA A 323 -34.85 -9.54 15.59
CA ALA A 323 -35.98 -9.34 14.70
C ALA A 323 -36.49 -10.71 14.26
N SER A 324 -37.80 -10.91 14.32
CA SER A 324 -38.43 -12.18 13.94
C SER A 324 -39.06 -12.04 12.56
N ILE A 325 -38.84 -13.04 11.70
CA ILE A 325 -39.60 -13.22 10.47
C ILE A 325 -40.66 -14.26 10.78
N VAL A 326 -41.94 -13.91 10.65
CA VAL A 326 -43.05 -14.84 10.89
C VAL A 326 -43.33 -15.63 9.60
N ASP A 327 -43.42 -16.96 9.70
CA ASP A 327 -43.49 -17.90 8.57
C ASP A 327 -44.73 -17.70 7.66
N GLU A 328 -45.81 -17.10 8.17
CA GLU A 328 -46.96 -16.71 7.35
C GLU A 328 -46.70 -15.37 6.63
N GLY A 329 -45.82 -15.39 5.62
CA GLY A 329 -45.70 -14.29 4.63
C GLY A 329 -44.36 -13.55 4.54
N ASN A 330 -43.25 -14.07 5.09
CA ASN A 330 -41.95 -13.37 5.13
C ASN A 330 -42.07 -11.96 5.76
N GLU A 331 -42.80 -11.83 6.86
CA GLU A 331 -43.10 -10.54 7.49
C GLU A 331 -42.08 -10.21 8.60
N LEU A 332 -41.42 -9.05 8.51
CA LEU A 332 -40.47 -8.57 9.51
C LEU A 332 -41.21 -7.92 10.69
N CYS A 333 -41.01 -8.44 11.90
CA CYS A 333 -41.50 -7.86 13.15
C CYS A 333 -40.35 -7.54 14.11
N ILE A 334 -40.37 -6.33 14.69
CA ILE A 334 -39.39 -5.88 15.68
C ILE A 334 -40.12 -5.69 17.01
N SER A 335 -39.64 -6.38 18.05
CA SER A 335 -40.24 -6.33 19.39
C SER A 335 -40.01 -4.99 20.08
N GLY A 336 -40.86 -4.65 21.05
CA GLY A 336 -40.70 -3.49 21.93
C GLY A 336 -39.33 -3.45 22.60
N ASN A 337 -38.90 -4.58 23.17
CA ASN A 337 -37.61 -4.71 23.86
C ASN A 337 -36.42 -4.39 22.93
N THR A 338 -36.47 -4.84 21.67
CA THR A 338 -35.45 -4.50 20.67
C THR A 338 -35.43 -3.00 20.40
N ILE A 339 -36.60 -2.35 20.34
CA ILE A 339 -36.72 -0.90 20.11
C ILE A 339 -36.18 -0.12 21.31
N GLU A 340 -36.48 -0.55 22.55
CA GLU A 340 -35.95 0.08 23.77
C GLU A 340 -34.42 -0.02 23.83
N THR A 341 -33.84 -1.22 23.61
CA THR A 341 -32.38 -1.39 23.56
C THR A 341 -31.75 -0.54 22.46
N THR A 342 -32.34 -0.52 21.26
CA THR A 342 -31.80 0.26 20.14
C THR A 342 -31.89 1.76 20.39
N THR A 343 -32.96 2.22 21.04
CA THR A 343 -33.14 3.63 21.44
C THR A 343 -32.14 4.04 22.50
N TYR A 344 -31.91 3.19 23.50
CA TYR A 344 -30.86 3.39 24.48
C TYR A 344 -29.48 3.52 23.81
N LEU A 345 -29.11 2.56 22.95
CA LEU A 345 -27.82 2.59 22.24
C LEU A 345 -27.67 3.84 21.37
N HIS A 346 -28.73 4.24 20.66
CA HIS A 346 -28.74 5.46 19.87
C HIS A 346 -28.50 6.70 20.72
N CYS A 347 -29.19 6.81 21.85
CA CYS A 347 -29.04 7.93 22.78
C CYS A 347 -27.65 7.94 23.43
N LEU A 348 -27.12 6.76 23.80
CA LEU A 348 -25.78 6.62 24.37
C LEU A 348 -24.72 7.11 23.38
N VAL A 349 -24.80 6.67 22.12
CA VAL A 349 -23.88 7.11 21.07
C VAL A 349 -24.05 8.60 20.80
N PHE A 350 -25.28 9.11 20.75
CA PHE A 350 -25.54 10.54 20.56
C PHE A 350 -24.94 11.41 21.67
N ILE A 351 -25.14 11.06 22.95
CA ILE A 351 -24.53 11.76 24.09
C ILE A 351 -23.00 11.67 24.02
N SER A 352 -22.45 10.48 23.72
CA SER A 352 -20.99 10.31 23.63
C SER A 352 -20.36 11.21 22.58
N GLN A 353 -21.02 11.40 21.43
CA GLN A 353 -20.56 12.27 20.35
C GLN A 353 -20.66 13.75 20.72
N LEU A 354 -21.68 14.14 21.49
CA LEU A 354 -21.81 15.50 22.00
C LEU A 354 -20.69 15.82 23.01
N CYS A 355 -20.40 14.90 23.93
CA CYS A 355 -19.34 15.07 24.93
C CYS A 355 -17.95 15.36 24.30
N SER A 356 -17.75 14.95 23.05
CA SER A 356 -16.50 15.20 22.33
C SER A 356 -16.21 16.69 22.04
N TYR A 357 -17.17 17.59 22.27
CA TYR A 357 -17.02 19.02 21.95
C TYR A 357 -17.31 19.92 23.15
N GLU A 358 -16.43 20.89 23.41
CA GLU A 358 -16.49 21.80 24.57
C GLU A 358 -17.81 22.58 24.67
N ALA A 359 -18.30 23.13 23.54
CA ALA A 359 -19.57 23.86 23.48
C ALA A 359 -20.79 22.99 23.85
N SER A 360 -20.72 21.67 23.65
CA SER A 360 -21.78 20.76 24.08
C SER A 360 -21.63 20.39 25.56
N ARG A 361 -20.40 20.25 26.07
CA ARG A 361 -20.13 19.98 27.49
C ARG A 361 -20.63 21.12 28.37
N THR A 362 -20.37 22.36 27.96
CA THR A 362 -20.90 23.56 28.62
C THR A 362 -22.42 23.57 28.63
N LEU A 363 -23.07 23.22 27.52
CA LEU A 363 -24.53 23.09 27.42
C LEU A 363 -25.12 22.07 28.42
N PHE A 364 -24.43 20.97 28.72
CA PHE A 364 -24.86 19.99 29.73
C PHE A 364 -24.71 20.49 31.17
N MET A 365 -23.76 21.39 31.42
CA MET A 365 -23.46 21.96 32.74
C MET A 365 -24.30 23.20 33.05
N GLU A 366 -24.77 23.93 32.03
CA GLU A 366 -25.72 25.02 32.19
C GLU A 366 -27.04 24.49 32.77
N ASN A 367 -27.65 25.23 33.71
CA ASN A 367 -28.88 24.87 34.46
C ASN A 367 -30.17 24.73 33.60
N LEU A 368 -30.05 24.38 32.33
CA LEU A 368 -31.13 24.16 31.37
C LEU A 368 -31.80 22.79 31.57
N LEU A 369 -31.07 21.81 32.13
CA LEU A 369 -31.58 20.48 32.43
C LEU A 369 -32.19 20.42 33.84
N LYS A 370 -33.26 19.62 34.00
CA LYS A 370 -33.89 19.37 35.30
C LYS A 370 -32.97 18.60 36.24
N THR A 371 -32.12 17.75 35.69
CA THR A 371 -31.03 17.07 36.42
C THR A 371 -29.71 17.41 35.76
N PRO A 372 -28.71 17.91 36.52
CA PRO A 372 -27.40 18.18 35.94
C PRO A 372 -26.82 16.88 35.37
N PHE A 373 -26.19 17.01 34.21
CA PHE A 373 -25.48 15.91 33.56
C PHE A 373 -23.99 16.08 33.84
N ASP A 374 -23.51 15.33 34.83
CA ASP A 374 -22.08 15.25 35.11
C ASP A 374 -21.44 14.14 34.26
N ILE A 375 -20.34 14.49 33.58
CA ILE A 375 -19.65 13.59 32.65
C ILE A 375 -18.89 12.49 33.41
N ALA A 376 -18.34 12.80 34.60
CA ALA A 376 -17.59 11.82 35.39
C ALA A 376 -18.53 10.74 35.95
N ASP A 377 -19.67 11.15 36.51
CA ASP A 377 -20.73 10.22 36.96
C ASP A 377 -21.22 9.34 35.80
N PHE A 378 -21.46 9.93 34.63
CA PHE A 378 -21.86 9.19 33.43
C PHE A 378 -20.81 8.15 33.00
N LEU A 379 -19.52 8.49 33.04
CA LEU A 379 -18.43 7.56 32.71
C LEU A 379 -18.34 6.41 33.72
N ILE A 380 -18.54 6.67 35.02
CA ILE A 380 -18.58 5.65 36.06
C ILE A 380 -19.79 4.72 35.86
N GLU A 381 -20.98 5.26 35.57
CA GLU A 381 -22.18 4.47 35.26
C GLU A 381 -21.98 3.62 33.99
N LEU A 382 -21.38 4.19 32.94
CA LEU A 382 -21.06 3.48 31.69
C LEU A 382 -20.07 2.35 31.92
N LEU A 383 -19.02 2.58 32.70
CA LEU A 383 -18.04 1.57 33.06
C LEU A 383 -18.68 0.41 33.84
N ASN A 384 -19.52 0.72 34.83
CA ASN A 384 -20.25 -0.29 35.59
C ASN A 384 -21.19 -1.12 34.70
N SER A 385 -21.87 -0.48 33.73
CA SER A 385 -22.70 -1.17 32.74
C SER A 385 -21.87 -2.07 31.82
N LEU A 386 -20.72 -1.59 31.32
CA LEU A 386 -19.79 -2.36 30.49
C LEU A 386 -19.23 -3.58 31.22
N ASN A 387 -18.90 -3.45 32.50
CA ASN A 387 -18.47 -4.56 33.35
C ASN A 387 -19.54 -5.66 33.45
N LYS A 388 -20.82 -5.29 33.59
CA LYS A 388 -21.95 -6.25 33.57
C LYS A 388 -22.11 -6.90 32.20
N LEU A 389 -22.14 -6.09 31.13
CA LEU A 389 -22.33 -6.55 29.75
C LEU A 389 -21.23 -7.50 29.26
N ALA A 390 -19.99 -7.29 29.72
CA ALA A 390 -18.87 -8.15 29.37
C ALA A 390 -19.07 -9.61 29.82
N VAL A 391 -19.82 -9.83 30.91
CA VAL A 391 -20.14 -11.16 31.44
C VAL A 391 -21.28 -11.83 30.65
N GLU A 392 -22.23 -11.05 30.11
CA GLU A 392 -23.50 -11.55 29.55
C GLU A 392 -23.52 -11.79 28.01
N ALA A 393 -22.36 -11.71 27.34
CA ALA A 393 -22.13 -12.23 25.98
C ALA A 393 -23.08 -11.73 24.84
N SER A 394 -23.54 -10.47 24.86
CA SER A 394 -24.21 -9.86 23.70
C SER A 394 -23.26 -8.92 22.93
N SER A 395 -22.66 -9.43 21.84
CA SER A 395 -21.58 -8.74 21.12
C SER A 395 -21.97 -7.36 20.55
N GLY A 396 -23.19 -7.21 20.02
CA GLY A 396 -23.62 -5.95 19.37
C GLY A 396 -23.81 -4.78 20.34
N VAL A 397 -24.45 -5.03 21.48
CA VAL A 397 -24.72 -4.01 22.51
C VAL A 397 -23.40 -3.60 23.18
N TYR A 398 -22.61 -4.58 23.61
CA TYR A 398 -21.31 -4.36 24.24
C TYR A 398 -20.36 -3.55 23.34
N ASN A 399 -20.24 -3.91 22.04
CA ASN A 399 -19.37 -3.21 21.11
C ASN A 399 -19.80 -1.74 20.88
N THR A 400 -21.11 -1.48 20.84
CA THR A 400 -21.64 -0.12 20.68
C THR A 400 -21.36 0.72 21.92
N SER A 401 -21.56 0.17 23.12
CA SER A 401 -21.21 0.84 24.38
C SER A 401 -19.71 1.10 24.50
N CYS A 402 -18.85 0.17 24.06
CA CYS A 402 -17.40 0.39 24.00
C CYS A 402 -17.02 1.52 23.05
N SER A 403 -17.70 1.62 21.89
CA SER A 403 -17.49 2.70 20.93
C SER A 403 -17.92 4.06 21.50
N ALA A 404 -19.02 4.08 22.27
CA ALA A 404 -19.46 5.28 22.98
C ALA A 404 -18.43 5.73 24.03
N LEU A 405 -17.89 4.80 24.82
CA LEU A 405 -16.79 5.10 25.76
C LEU A 405 -15.59 5.72 25.04
N GLN A 406 -15.15 5.14 23.92
CA GLN A 406 -14.01 5.66 23.16
C GLN A 406 -14.23 7.08 22.64
N ASN A 407 -15.44 7.43 22.21
CA ASN A 407 -15.75 8.79 21.74
C ASN A 407 -15.54 9.85 22.84
N VAL A 408 -15.81 9.49 24.09
CA VAL A 408 -15.61 10.37 25.24
C VAL A 408 -14.14 10.41 25.64
N LEU A 409 -13.47 9.25 25.71
CA LEU A 409 -12.05 9.14 26.07
C LEU A 409 -11.12 9.88 25.10
N ASN A 410 -11.46 9.96 23.81
CA ASN A 410 -10.62 10.66 22.82
C ASN A 410 -10.49 12.17 23.07
N VAL A 411 -11.14 12.73 24.09
CA VAL A 411 -11.07 14.16 24.42
C VAL A 411 -10.21 14.38 25.65
N SER A 412 -9.11 15.10 25.46
CA SER A 412 -8.07 15.38 26.46
C SER A 412 -8.47 16.38 27.55
N GLU A 413 -9.48 17.21 27.30
CA GLU A 413 -9.92 18.30 28.21
C GLU A 413 -10.88 17.84 29.31
N ILE A 414 -11.36 16.58 29.28
CA ILE A 414 -12.22 16.06 30.34
C ILE A 414 -11.30 15.73 31.52
N LEU A 415 -11.43 16.48 32.62
CA LEU A 415 -10.75 16.19 33.87
C LEU A 415 -11.35 14.91 34.46
N TYR A 416 -10.72 13.77 34.19
CA TYR A 416 -11.08 12.50 34.81
C TYR A 416 -10.70 12.55 36.30
N ASN A 417 -11.64 12.21 37.18
CA ASN A 417 -11.37 12.16 38.61
C ASN A 417 -10.59 10.88 38.97
N ALA A 418 -9.81 10.92 40.04
CA ALA A 418 -9.09 9.74 40.55
C ALA A 418 -10.04 8.55 40.81
N GLU A 419 -11.29 8.84 41.17
CA GLU A 419 -12.35 7.85 41.36
C GLU A 419 -12.64 7.03 40.10
N PHE A 420 -12.72 7.65 38.92
CA PHE A 420 -12.94 6.93 37.65
C PHE A 420 -11.81 5.93 37.36
N TYR A 421 -10.55 6.36 37.51
CA TYR A 421 -9.40 5.48 37.32
C TYR A 421 -9.34 4.38 38.38
N HIS A 422 -9.67 4.69 39.63
CA HIS A 422 -9.80 3.68 40.68
C HIS A 422 -10.86 2.63 40.33
N VAL A 423 -12.08 3.05 39.96
CA VAL A 423 -13.16 2.11 39.59
C VAL A 423 -12.76 1.24 38.39
N ALA A 424 -12.07 1.81 37.39
CA ALA A 424 -11.59 1.07 36.23
C ALA A 424 -10.52 0.03 36.57
N LEU A 425 -9.57 0.39 37.43
CA LEU A 425 -8.41 -0.45 37.75
C LEU A 425 -8.64 -1.40 38.93
N CYS A 426 -9.57 -1.12 39.84
CA CYS A 426 -9.91 -1.98 40.98
C CYS A 426 -10.30 -3.40 40.53
N HIS A 427 -11.02 -3.54 39.42
CA HIS A 427 -11.39 -4.87 38.91
C HIS A 427 -10.16 -5.71 38.53
N LEU A 428 -9.12 -5.09 37.97
CA LEU A 428 -7.88 -5.77 37.59
C LEU A 428 -7.15 -6.36 38.80
N MET A 429 -7.24 -5.71 39.97
CA MET A 429 -6.59 -6.15 41.21
C MET A 429 -7.28 -7.35 41.87
N SER A 430 -8.58 -7.52 41.61
CA SER A 430 -9.38 -8.62 42.17
C SER A 430 -9.25 -9.96 41.41
N LEU A 431 -8.52 -9.98 40.29
CA LEU A 431 -8.41 -11.16 39.44
C LEU A 431 -7.39 -12.18 39.97
N PRO A 432 -7.71 -13.50 39.95
CA PRO A 432 -6.76 -14.54 40.29
C PRO A 432 -5.61 -14.63 39.27
N GLU A 433 -4.40 -14.97 39.74
CA GLU A 433 -3.16 -14.96 38.93
C GLU A 433 -3.20 -15.82 37.65
N ASN A 434 -4.02 -16.86 37.64
CA ASN A 434 -4.05 -17.86 36.57
C ASN A 434 -5.17 -17.64 35.53
N ASP A 435 -6.10 -16.70 35.74
CA ASP A 435 -7.23 -16.45 34.82
C ASP A 435 -7.54 -14.95 34.69
N ILE A 436 -6.51 -14.19 34.29
CA ILE A 436 -6.63 -12.74 34.07
C ILE A 436 -7.31 -12.52 32.72
N LYS A 437 -8.56 -12.04 32.76
CA LYS A 437 -9.30 -11.61 31.57
C LYS A 437 -9.44 -10.10 31.58
N ILE A 438 -8.66 -9.41 30.74
CA ILE A 438 -8.83 -7.97 30.53
C ILE A 438 -9.84 -7.75 29.41
N TRP A 439 -10.88 -6.98 29.70
CA TRP A 439 -11.92 -6.65 28.72
C TRP A 439 -11.46 -5.51 27.79
N PRO A 440 -11.92 -5.49 26.52
CA PRO A 440 -11.54 -4.44 25.56
C PRO A 440 -11.74 -3.00 26.06
N HIS A 441 -12.80 -2.71 26.80
CA HIS A 441 -13.05 -1.37 27.33
C HIS A 441 -12.02 -0.94 28.39
N ILE A 442 -11.48 -1.88 29.17
CA ILE A 442 -10.42 -1.60 30.14
C ILE A 442 -9.10 -1.28 29.42
N LEU A 443 -8.77 -2.00 28.34
CA LEU A 443 -7.62 -1.66 27.50
C LEU A 443 -7.74 -0.26 26.89
N ASN A 444 -8.94 0.13 26.45
CA ASN A 444 -9.20 1.49 25.95
C ASN A 444 -8.96 2.56 27.03
N ILE A 445 -9.40 2.30 28.27
CA ILE A 445 -9.17 3.21 29.40
C ILE A 445 -7.67 3.32 29.70
N ILE A 446 -6.95 2.20 29.81
CA ILE A 446 -5.50 2.21 30.07
C ILE A 446 -4.76 2.95 28.95
N SER A 447 -5.10 2.69 27.68
CA SER A 447 -4.50 3.37 26.53
C SER A 447 -4.70 4.89 26.58
N HIS A 448 -5.87 5.33 27.03
CA HIS A 448 -6.16 6.74 27.25
C HIS A 448 -5.39 7.31 28.45
N MET A 449 -5.34 6.59 29.58
CA MET A 449 -4.60 7.01 30.78
C MET A 449 -3.14 7.36 30.45
N VAL A 450 -2.51 6.59 29.56
CA VAL A 450 -1.13 6.86 29.12
C VAL A 450 -0.95 8.25 28.49
N ASP A 451 -1.98 8.81 27.85
CA ASP A 451 -1.93 10.16 27.24
C ASP A 451 -2.27 11.30 28.22
N THR A 452 -2.63 10.99 29.46
CA THR A 452 -3.05 12.00 30.45
C THR A 452 -1.91 12.40 31.38
N VAL A 453 -2.02 13.57 32.04
CA VAL A 453 -0.98 14.10 32.93
C VAL A 453 -0.77 13.18 34.15
N ASP A 454 -1.85 12.74 34.80
CA ASP A 454 -1.79 11.95 36.03
C ASP A 454 -1.86 10.42 35.80
N GLY A 455 -2.34 9.99 34.63
CA GLY A 455 -2.58 8.57 34.33
C GLY A 455 -1.34 7.67 34.41
N PRO A 456 -0.16 8.06 33.87
CA PRO A 456 1.08 7.30 34.03
C PRO A 456 1.45 7.01 35.49
N VAL A 457 1.22 7.98 36.39
CA VAL A 457 1.46 7.82 37.83
C VAL A 457 0.50 6.80 38.42
N PHE A 458 -0.79 6.85 38.07
CA PHE A 458 -1.76 5.83 38.49
C PHE A 458 -1.44 4.43 37.96
N LEU A 459 -0.87 4.34 36.77
CA LEU A 459 -0.51 3.06 36.15
C LEU A 459 0.73 2.43 36.78
N THR A 460 1.65 3.24 37.31
CA THR A 460 2.92 2.80 37.93
C THR A 460 2.84 2.67 39.47
N THR A 461 1.90 3.34 40.12
CA THR A 461 1.73 3.30 41.59
C THR A 461 0.82 2.17 42.06
N HIS A 462 0.98 1.78 43.34
CA HIS A 462 0.12 0.78 43.97
C HIS A 462 -1.24 1.40 44.33
N CYS A 463 -2.31 0.98 43.63
CA CYS A 463 -3.68 1.30 44.03
C CYS A 463 -4.05 0.51 45.30
N LYS A 464 -4.25 1.20 46.43
CA LYS A 464 -4.80 0.59 47.65
C LYS A 464 -6.32 0.54 47.54
N GLU A 465 -6.93 -0.62 47.74
CA GLU A 465 -8.38 -0.70 47.91
C GLU A 465 -8.80 0.15 49.12
N HIS A 466 -9.86 0.94 48.98
CA HIS A 466 -10.62 1.45 50.12
C HIS A 466 -11.57 0.38 50.67
N SER A 467 -11.08 -0.84 50.90
CA SER A 467 -11.80 -1.87 51.65
C SER A 467 -11.32 -1.83 53.10
N ALA A 468 -12.22 -1.47 54.02
CA ALA A 468 -11.97 -1.31 55.45
C ALA A 468 -11.71 -2.65 56.19
N THR A 469 -11.18 -3.66 55.52
CA THR A 469 -10.91 -4.98 56.09
C THR A 469 -9.49 -5.41 55.73
N ASN A 470 -8.60 -5.18 56.70
CA ASN A 470 -7.24 -5.66 56.75
C ASN A 470 -7.10 -7.13 56.29
N SER A 471 -6.45 -7.34 55.15
CA SER A 471 -5.64 -8.54 54.92
C SER A 471 -4.23 -8.08 54.54
N GLU A 472 -3.37 -7.92 55.55
CA GLU A 472 -2.01 -7.35 55.43
C GLU A 472 -1.00 -8.22 54.63
N ASN A 473 -1.43 -9.20 53.83
CA ASN A 473 -0.52 -10.20 53.23
C ASN A 473 -0.67 -10.44 51.71
N THR A 474 -1.51 -9.69 50.98
CA THR A 474 -1.52 -9.76 49.51
C THR A 474 -0.61 -8.67 48.91
N PRO A 475 0.40 -9.01 48.09
CA PRO A 475 1.27 -8.01 47.48
C PRO A 475 0.44 -7.10 46.59
N SER A 476 0.47 -5.79 46.85
CA SER A 476 -0.22 -4.79 46.03
C SER A 476 0.33 -4.85 44.60
N LYS A 477 -0.51 -5.20 43.63
CA LYS A 477 -0.08 -5.30 42.24
C LYS A 477 -0.19 -3.93 41.57
N CYS A 478 0.83 -3.57 40.81
CA CYS A 478 0.81 -2.39 39.96
C CYS A 478 -0.01 -2.70 38.68
N PRO A 479 -0.88 -1.80 38.18
CA PRO A 479 -1.67 -2.03 36.96
C PRO A 479 -0.83 -2.47 35.76
N VAL A 480 0.32 -1.83 35.52
CA VAL A 480 1.24 -2.18 34.43
C VAL A 480 1.76 -3.62 34.57
N ALA A 481 2.05 -4.06 35.80
CA ALA A 481 2.48 -5.44 36.06
C ALA A 481 1.38 -6.45 35.69
N ILE A 482 0.09 -6.13 35.92
CA ILE A 482 -1.03 -6.98 35.51
C ILE A 482 -1.18 -7.02 33.99
N VAL A 483 -1.04 -5.88 33.30
CA VAL A 483 -1.08 -5.83 31.82
C VAL A 483 0.06 -6.65 31.22
N MET A 484 1.28 -6.57 31.79
CA MET A 484 2.41 -7.40 31.38
C MET A 484 2.15 -8.89 31.59
N GLN A 485 1.59 -9.28 32.74
CA GLN A 485 1.20 -10.66 33.00
C GLN A 485 0.13 -11.15 32.02
N TYR A 486 -0.87 -10.30 31.72
CA TYR A 486 -1.93 -10.62 30.76
C TYR A 486 -1.37 -10.86 29.35
N ALA A 487 -0.54 -9.95 28.84
CA ALA A 487 0.13 -10.11 27.54
C ALA A 487 1.00 -11.39 27.49
N SER A 488 1.69 -11.70 28.59
CA SER A 488 2.47 -12.94 28.73
C SER A 488 1.58 -14.18 28.67
N ASN A 489 0.40 -14.16 29.32
CA ASN A 489 -0.55 -15.26 29.30
C ASN A 489 -1.16 -15.46 27.90
N LEU A 490 -1.45 -14.39 27.17
CA LEU A 490 -1.91 -14.47 25.78
C LEU A 490 -0.87 -15.17 24.89
N LEU A 491 0.41 -14.82 25.00
CA LEU A 491 1.48 -15.48 24.23
C LEU A 491 1.66 -16.97 24.56
N LYS A 492 1.34 -17.38 25.79
CA LYS A 492 1.42 -18.79 26.20
C LYS A 492 0.34 -19.67 25.56
N GLN A 493 -0.76 -19.10 25.10
CA GLN A 493 -1.87 -19.84 24.47
C GLN A 493 -1.40 -20.63 23.22
N PRO A 494 -2.07 -21.76 22.89
CA PRO A 494 -1.84 -22.45 21.62
C PRO A 494 -2.37 -21.61 20.44
N PHE A 495 -1.68 -21.67 19.30
CA PHE A 495 -2.01 -20.89 18.09
C PHE A 495 -3.46 -21.08 17.60
N SER A 496 -4.07 -22.24 17.87
CA SER A 496 -5.43 -22.57 17.45
C SER A 496 -6.53 -21.75 18.13
N ILE A 497 -6.29 -21.25 19.35
CA ILE A 497 -7.26 -20.49 20.14
C ILE A 497 -6.85 -19.02 20.33
N MET A 498 -5.71 -18.64 19.76
CA MET A 498 -5.09 -17.34 19.96
C MET A 498 -5.88 -16.25 19.21
N ASP A 499 -6.42 -15.29 19.95
CA ASP A 499 -7.05 -14.11 19.37
C ASP A 499 -5.98 -13.09 18.96
N THR A 500 -5.63 -13.10 17.67
CA THR A 500 -4.60 -12.22 17.10
C THR A 500 -4.95 -10.73 17.27
N GLU A 501 -6.23 -10.35 17.17
CA GLU A 501 -6.63 -8.94 17.31
C GLU A 501 -6.44 -8.45 18.76
N CYS A 502 -6.81 -9.29 19.73
CA CYS A 502 -6.61 -9.00 21.14
C CYS A 502 -5.11 -8.86 21.50
N ILE A 503 -4.26 -9.73 20.95
CA ILE A 503 -2.81 -9.66 21.17
C ILE A 503 -2.24 -8.38 20.55
N LEU A 504 -2.54 -8.09 19.29
CA LEU A 504 -2.01 -6.89 18.61
C LEU A 504 -2.41 -5.61 19.35
N ARG A 505 -3.66 -5.52 19.84
CA ARG A 505 -4.10 -4.39 20.69
C ARG A 505 -3.33 -4.30 22.00
N SER A 506 -3.15 -5.44 22.67
CA SER A 506 -2.41 -5.48 23.94
C SER A 506 -0.94 -5.09 23.75
N PHE A 507 -0.30 -5.55 22.68
CA PHE A 507 1.10 -5.25 22.37
C PHE A 507 1.29 -3.80 21.93
N SER A 508 0.35 -3.24 21.15
CA SER A 508 0.35 -1.82 20.83
C SER A 508 0.23 -0.93 22.09
N LEU A 509 -0.54 -1.37 23.08
CA LEU A 509 -0.60 -0.69 24.37
C LEU A 509 0.73 -0.77 25.13
N LEU A 510 1.38 -1.94 25.12
CA LEU A 510 2.70 -2.11 25.74
C LEU A 510 3.76 -1.22 25.09
N GLU A 511 3.81 -1.18 23.75
CA GLU A 511 4.71 -0.30 22.99
C GLU A 511 4.56 1.16 23.47
N LYS A 512 3.31 1.65 23.55
CA LYS A 512 2.99 2.99 24.02
C LYS A 512 3.38 3.23 25.49
N LEU A 513 3.18 2.24 26.36
CA LEU A 513 3.55 2.33 27.78
C LEU A 513 5.05 2.53 27.96
N PHE A 514 5.88 1.76 27.24
CA PHE A 514 7.34 1.87 27.30
C PHE A 514 7.87 3.13 26.60
N ASP A 515 7.14 3.68 25.62
CA ASP A 515 7.51 4.94 24.95
C ASP A 515 7.30 6.18 25.84
N ILE A 516 6.21 6.20 26.62
CA ILE A 516 5.77 7.41 27.33
C ILE A 516 6.20 7.42 28.80
N ILE A 517 6.35 6.25 29.43
CA ILE A 517 6.59 6.15 30.87
C ILE A 517 7.94 5.52 31.15
N TYR A 518 8.90 6.33 31.60
CA TYR A 518 10.27 5.88 31.88
C TYR A 518 10.32 4.81 33.00
N ASP A 519 9.48 4.95 34.03
CA ASP A 519 9.47 4.09 35.22
C ASP A 519 8.64 2.80 35.03
N VAL A 520 8.04 2.57 33.85
CA VAL A 520 7.24 1.35 33.57
C VAL A 520 8.09 0.09 33.73
N TYR A 521 9.37 0.14 33.34
CA TYR A 521 10.26 -0.99 33.50
C TYR A 521 10.46 -1.35 34.97
N GLU A 522 10.74 -0.36 35.83
CA GLU A 522 10.93 -0.59 37.28
C GLU A 522 9.65 -1.14 37.92
N ALA A 523 8.48 -0.57 37.56
CA ALA A 523 7.19 -0.99 38.09
C ALA A 523 6.78 -2.42 37.69
N ALA A 524 7.24 -2.91 36.54
CA ALA A 524 6.89 -4.23 36.00
C ALA A 524 8.07 -5.21 35.89
N GLN A 525 9.24 -4.87 36.42
CA GLN A 525 10.48 -5.61 36.23
C GLN A 525 10.33 -7.11 36.52
N GLN A 526 9.72 -7.45 37.66
CA GLN A 526 9.50 -8.85 38.06
C GLN A 526 8.68 -9.62 37.01
N GLN A 527 7.64 -9.00 36.44
CA GLN A 527 6.78 -9.63 35.45
C GLN A 527 7.46 -9.75 34.09
N ILE A 528 8.27 -8.75 33.71
CA ILE A 528 9.05 -8.78 32.47
C ILE A 528 10.04 -9.96 32.51
N GLU A 529 10.83 -10.04 33.58
CA GLU A 529 11.91 -11.03 33.72
C GLU A 529 11.37 -12.45 33.92
N THR A 530 10.34 -12.64 34.75
CA THR A 530 9.88 -13.99 35.13
C THR A 530 8.75 -14.54 34.26
N GLN A 531 8.02 -13.70 33.52
CA GLN A 531 6.83 -14.11 32.77
C GLN A 531 6.90 -13.73 31.29
N PHE A 532 7.20 -12.48 30.96
CA PHE A 532 7.13 -11.99 29.58
C PHE A 532 8.24 -12.55 28.70
N TYR A 533 9.52 -12.39 29.06
CA TYR A 533 10.60 -12.96 28.25
C TYR A 533 10.51 -14.48 28.11
N PRO A 534 10.22 -15.26 29.18
CA PRO A 534 9.97 -16.70 29.02
C PRO A 534 8.77 -17.03 28.11
N ALA A 535 7.71 -16.22 28.12
CA ALA A 535 6.57 -16.39 27.20
C ALA A 535 6.97 -16.15 25.74
N VAL A 536 7.78 -15.13 25.48
CA VAL A 536 8.34 -14.85 24.14
C VAL A 536 9.29 -15.96 23.70
N ALA A 537 10.16 -16.46 24.59
CA ALA A 537 11.02 -17.59 24.30
C ALA A 537 10.20 -18.84 23.92
N ASN A 538 9.11 -19.10 24.65
CA ASN A 538 8.19 -20.19 24.33
C ASN A 538 7.46 -19.97 23.00
N PHE A 539 7.09 -18.74 22.65
CA PHE A 539 6.53 -18.40 21.34
C PHE A 539 7.53 -18.72 20.22
N TYR A 540 8.78 -18.25 20.31
CA TYR A 540 9.82 -18.54 19.33
C TYR A 540 10.12 -20.04 19.19
N LYS A 541 10.14 -20.79 20.29
CA LYS A 541 10.26 -22.27 20.25
C LYS A 541 9.11 -22.97 19.52
N LYS A 542 7.90 -22.39 19.53
CA LYS A 542 6.73 -22.96 18.84
C LYS A 542 6.71 -22.63 17.34
N LEU A 543 7.36 -21.55 16.89
CA LEU A 543 7.38 -21.14 15.48
C LEU A 543 7.89 -22.25 14.55
N ASN A 544 8.98 -22.93 14.95
CA ASN A 544 9.60 -24.00 14.15
C ASN A 544 8.71 -25.25 13.97
N LYS A 545 7.62 -25.40 14.74
CA LYS A 545 6.74 -26.58 14.70
C LYS A 545 5.42 -26.37 13.95
N CYS A 546 5.00 -25.11 13.74
CA CYS A 546 3.66 -24.80 13.20
C CYS A 546 3.68 -23.75 12.05
N GLY A 547 4.84 -23.49 11.45
CA GLY A 547 5.05 -22.34 10.55
C GLY A 547 4.22 -22.33 9.25
N VAL A 548 3.88 -23.48 8.68
CA VAL A 548 3.32 -23.55 7.30
C VAL A 548 1.84 -23.16 7.22
N GLU A 549 1.02 -23.47 8.23
CA GLU A 549 -0.43 -23.22 8.18
C GLU A 549 -0.86 -21.83 8.67
N ASN A 550 0.02 -21.10 9.40
CA ASN A 550 -0.32 -19.81 10.04
C ASN A 550 0.72 -18.70 9.78
N GLU A 551 1.48 -18.79 8.69
CA GLU A 551 2.61 -17.91 8.38
C GLU A 551 2.29 -16.41 8.52
N ASN A 552 1.20 -15.93 7.90
CA ASN A 552 0.80 -14.51 7.97
C ASN A 552 0.50 -14.04 9.40
N LYS A 553 -0.17 -14.87 10.21
CA LYS A 553 -0.49 -14.53 11.61
C LYS A 553 0.77 -14.49 12.46
N ILE A 554 1.67 -15.46 12.23
CA ILE A 554 2.96 -15.55 12.90
C ILE A 554 3.81 -14.30 12.60
N GLN A 555 3.89 -13.89 11.34
CA GLN A 555 4.65 -12.69 10.94
C GLN A 555 4.09 -11.41 11.59
N GLN A 556 2.77 -11.27 11.65
CA GLN A 556 2.13 -10.12 12.33
C GLN A 556 2.44 -10.10 13.83
N LEU A 557 2.36 -11.26 14.49
CA LEU A 557 2.66 -11.40 15.92
C LEU A 557 4.14 -11.16 16.22
N ASP A 558 5.04 -11.74 15.42
CA ASP A 558 6.49 -11.53 15.56
C ASP A 558 6.87 -10.05 15.38
N SER A 559 6.27 -9.38 14.38
CA SER A 559 6.46 -7.94 14.19
C SER A 559 6.03 -7.13 15.42
N ALA A 560 4.87 -7.45 16.02
CA ALA A 560 4.39 -6.80 17.23
C ALA A 560 5.29 -7.08 18.45
N ILE A 561 5.75 -8.32 18.62
CA ILE A 561 6.68 -8.71 19.68
C ILE A 561 7.98 -7.93 19.57
N LYS A 562 8.59 -7.87 18.37
CA LYS A 562 9.84 -7.14 18.12
C LYS A 562 9.73 -5.65 18.44
N LYS A 563 8.61 -5.00 18.11
CA LYS A 563 8.36 -3.60 18.47
C LYS A 563 8.36 -3.39 19.99
N VAL A 564 7.62 -4.21 20.73
CA VAL A 564 7.59 -4.13 22.20
C VAL A 564 8.97 -4.41 22.79
N LEU A 565 9.66 -5.44 22.31
CA LEU A 565 11.02 -5.75 22.75
C LEU A 565 11.99 -4.59 22.51
N LEU A 566 11.95 -3.96 21.32
CA LEU A 566 12.76 -2.79 20.99
C LEU A 566 12.55 -1.65 22.00
N LYS A 567 11.30 -1.37 22.40
CA LYS A 567 11.03 -0.36 23.42
C LYS A 567 11.56 -0.74 24.80
N ILE A 568 11.46 -2.02 25.17
CA ILE A 568 11.98 -2.50 26.46
C ILE A 568 13.52 -2.42 26.50
N VAL A 569 14.22 -2.82 25.44
CA VAL A 569 15.69 -2.86 25.40
C VAL A 569 16.33 -1.48 25.19
N SER A 570 15.56 -0.48 24.79
CA SER A 570 16.00 0.93 24.87
C SER A 570 16.29 1.37 26.31
N ILE A 571 15.75 0.65 27.31
CA ILE A 571 16.05 0.85 28.73
C ILE A 571 17.23 -0.07 29.11
N PRO A 572 18.34 0.47 29.66
CA PRO A 572 19.54 -0.33 29.96
C PRO A 572 19.30 -1.57 30.83
N LEU A 573 18.44 -1.45 31.85
CA LEU A 573 18.06 -2.59 32.71
C LEU A 573 17.29 -3.66 31.92
N GLY A 574 16.43 -3.25 30.99
CA GLY A 574 15.70 -4.14 30.09
C GLY A 574 16.62 -4.91 29.17
N LEU A 575 17.62 -4.25 28.58
CA LEU A 575 18.65 -4.91 27.77
C LEU A 575 19.45 -5.92 28.61
N GLN A 576 19.92 -5.52 29.80
CA GLN A 576 20.68 -6.40 30.69
C GLN A 576 19.87 -7.64 31.11
N ALA A 577 18.57 -7.50 31.35
CA ALA A 577 17.69 -8.61 31.66
C ALA A 577 17.46 -9.51 30.45
N LEU A 578 17.23 -8.94 29.26
CA LEU A 578 16.98 -9.71 28.04
C LEU A 578 18.18 -10.59 27.64
N VAL A 579 19.41 -10.12 27.86
CA VAL A 579 20.64 -10.90 27.57
C VAL A 579 20.67 -12.24 28.32
N LYS A 580 19.99 -12.36 29.46
CA LYS A 580 19.85 -13.62 30.20
C LYS A 580 18.98 -14.65 29.46
N GLU A 581 18.04 -14.19 28.63
CA GLU A 581 17.13 -14.99 27.81
C GLU A 581 17.68 -15.15 26.38
N LYS A 582 18.74 -15.96 26.24
CA LYS A 582 19.58 -16.09 25.03
C LYS A 582 18.78 -16.17 23.72
N LEU A 583 17.77 -17.06 23.66
CA LEU A 583 16.96 -17.27 22.45
C LEU A 583 16.26 -15.98 22.00
N VAL A 584 15.68 -15.23 22.92
CA VAL A 584 14.93 -14.01 22.59
C VAL A 584 15.90 -12.91 22.13
N PHE A 585 17.05 -12.81 22.78
CA PHE A 585 18.10 -11.85 22.40
C PHE A 585 18.67 -12.14 21.01
N GLU A 586 18.99 -13.40 20.71
CA GLU A 586 19.50 -13.84 19.40
C GLU A 586 18.48 -13.61 18.27
N GLU A 587 17.21 -14.00 18.48
CA GLU A 587 16.14 -13.83 17.49
C GLU A 587 15.80 -12.36 17.25
N LEU A 588 15.92 -11.50 18.27
CA LEU A 588 15.75 -10.07 18.11
C LEU A 588 16.86 -9.47 17.23
N ILE A 589 18.13 -9.82 17.48
CA ILE A 589 19.26 -9.38 16.63
C ILE A 589 19.04 -9.83 15.18
N ARG A 590 18.81 -11.13 14.97
CA ARG A 590 18.59 -11.73 13.64
C ARG A 590 17.40 -11.10 12.92
N GLY A 591 16.30 -10.89 13.64
CA GLY A 591 15.08 -10.30 13.11
C GLY A 591 15.21 -8.82 12.72
N LEU A 592 16.22 -8.11 13.23
CA LEU A 592 16.44 -6.69 12.98
C LEU A 592 17.54 -6.39 11.96
N ILE A 593 18.34 -7.39 11.56
CA ILE A 593 19.36 -7.23 10.52
C ILE A 593 18.76 -6.81 9.16
N VAL A 594 17.66 -7.42 8.73
CA VAL A 594 17.02 -7.08 7.45
C VAL A 594 16.44 -5.65 7.46
N PRO A 595 15.67 -5.22 8.48
CA PRO A 595 15.28 -3.82 8.64
C PRO A 595 16.45 -2.84 8.68
N LEU A 596 17.54 -3.17 9.40
CA LEU A 596 18.75 -2.36 9.45
C LEU A 596 19.40 -2.22 8.06
N ARG A 597 19.46 -3.31 7.29
CA ARG A 597 19.96 -3.35 5.91
C ARG A 597 19.14 -2.47 4.96
N ALA A 598 17.82 -2.42 5.15
CA ALA A 598 16.92 -1.66 4.30
C ALA A 598 16.93 -0.16 4.61
N THR A 599 17.02 0.22 5.89
CA THR A 599 16.91 1.62 6.34
C THR A 599 17.74 1.90 7.60
N TRP A 600 18.69 2.82 7.49
CA TRP A 600 19.49 3.32 8.62
C TRP A 600 18.83 4.45 9.42
N SER A 601 17.61 4.85 9.03
CA SER A 601 16.87 5.95 9.65
C SER A 601 16.22 5.61 10.99
N SER A 602 16.14 4.32 11.35
CA SER A 602 15.53 3.89 12.62
C SER A 602 16.54 3.96 13.76
N THR A 603 16.46 5.02 14.55
CA THR A 603 17.33 5.26 15.72
C THR A 603 17.28 4.12 16.74
N ASP A 604 16.10 3.55 16.98
CA ASP A 604 15.90 2.49 17.96
C ASP A 604 16.62 1.20 17.55
N ILE A 605 16.56 0.85 16.27
CA ILE A 605 17.23 -0.34 15.73
C ILE A 605 18.75 -0.17 15.75
N VAL A 606 19.25 0.98 15.29
CA VAL A 606 20.70 1.27 15.27
C VAL A 606 21.25 1.29 16.70
N SER A 607 20.56 1.94 17.63
CA SER A 607 20.91 2.00 19.05
C SER A 607 20.98 0.61 19.68
N PHE A 608 19.94 -0.21 19.48
CA PHE A 608 19.89 -1.57 20.01
C PHE A 608 21.02 -2.44 19.46
N ILE A 609 21.22 -2.48 18.13
CA ILE A 609 22.24 -3.33 17.50
C ILE A 609 23.64 -2.92 17.94
N SER A 610 23.91 -1.61 18.04
CA SER A 610 25.18 -1.10 18.56
C SER A 610 25.40 -1.51 20.01
N SER A 611 24.34 -1.43 20.83
CA SER A 611 24.40 -1.80 22.25
C SER A 611 24.53 -3.31 22.46
N ALA A 612 23.92 -4.11 21.60
CA ALA A 612 23.98 -5.58 21.64
C ALA A 612 25.41 -6.10 21.43
N GLY A 613 26.22 -5.41 20.62
CA GLY A 613 27.62 -5.76 20.36
C GLY A 613 28.55 -5.69 21.59
N TYR A 614 28.16 -5.00 22.66
CA TYR A 614 28.93 -4.98 23.92
C TYR A 614 28.80 -6.26 24.74
N PHE A 615 27.88 -7.15 24.39
CA PHE A 615 27.70 -8.44 25.07
C PHE A 615 28.31 -9.55 24.23
N ASP A 616 29.05 -10.48 24.85
CA ASP A 616 29.71 -11.60 24.14
C ASP A 616 28.74 -12.36 23.22
N LEU A 617 27.52 -12.61 23.69
CA LEU A 617 26.49 -13.29 22.90
C LEU A 617 26.08 -12.47 21.67
N GLY A 618 25.92 -11.16 21.82
CA GLY A 618 25.52 -10.27 20.73
C GLY A 618 26.66 -10.08 19.72
N TYR A 619 27.90 -9.94 20.20
CA TYR A 619 29.10 -9.93 19.35
C TYR A 619 29.18 -11.18 18.48
N ASN A 620 29.01 -12.37 19.06
CA ASN A 620 29.09 -13.63 18.29
C ASN A 620 28.00 -13.72 17.22
N VAL A 621 26.76 -13.31 17.52
CA VAL A 621 25.66 -13.31 16.54
C VAL A 621 25.89 -12.26 15.45
N LEU A 622 26.38 -11.08 15.81
CA LEU A 622 26.69 -10.02 14.84
C LEU A 622 27.88 -10.38 13.96
N ALA A 623 28.89 -11.07 14.50
CA ALA A 623 30.03 -11.58 13.74
C ALA A 623 29.58 -12.62 12.70
N ASP A 624 28.69 -13.54 13.08
CA ASP A 624 28.05 -14.52 12.18
C ASP A 624 27.25 -13.81 11.04
N LEU A 625 26.59 -12.70 11.37
CA LEU A 625 25.78 -11.93 10.42
C LEU A 625 26.56 -10.84 9.65
N GLY A 626 27.84 -10.64 9.96
CA GLY A 626 28.64 -9.48 9.51
C GLY A 626 28.77 -9.36 8.00
N SER A 627 28.95 -10.48 7.30
CA SER A 627 29.02 -10.54 5.83
C SER A 627 27.72 -10.07 5.16
N HIS A 628 26.58 -10.37 5.77
CA HIS A 628 25.25 -9.99 5.28
C HIS A 628 24.93 -8.50 5.50
N VAL A 629 25.47 -7.89 6.57
CA VAL A 629 25.27 -6.47 6.91
C VAL A 629 26.21 -5.57 6.08
N LEU A 630 27.49 -5.91 5.99
CA LEU A 630 28.53 -5.09 5.35
C LEU A 630 28.39 -5.02 3.83
N SER A 631 27.96 -6.10 3.17
CA SER A 631 27.80 -6.16 1.71
C SER A 631 26.88 -5.07 1.13
N THR A 632 25.86 -4.65 1.88
CA THR A 632 24.89 -3.64 1.41
C THR A 632 25.37 -2.22 1.67
N LEU A 633 26.03 -2.01 2.81
CA LEU A 633 26.64 -0.72 3.13
C LEU A 633 27.74 -0.39 2.12
N LEU A 634 28.55 -1.40 1.76
CA LEU A 634 29.56 -1.25 0.73
C LEU A 634 28.93 -1.04 -0.65
N SER A 635 27.88 -1.78 -1.01
CA SER A 635 27.16 -1.57 -2.28
C SER A 635 26.57 -0.16 -2.40
N GLN A 636 26.03 0.41 -1.31
CA GLN A 636 25.50 1.78 -1.28
C GLN A 636 26.61 2.84 -1.30
N THR A 637 27.72 2.59 -0.60
CA THR A 637 28.90 3.48 -0.62
C THR A 637 29.56 3.48 -2.00
N CYS A 638 29.67 2.32 -2.65
CA CYS A 638 30.15 2.18 -4.02
C CYS A 638 29.21 2.85 -5.04
N ALA A 639 27.89 2.79 -4.83
CA ALA A 639 26.93 3.53 -5.66
C ALA A 639 27.07 5.06 -5.52
N ASN A 640 27.42 5.54 -4.32
CA ASN A 640 27.70 6.96 -4.09
C ASN A 640 29.09 7.40 -4.63
N ALA A 641 29.99 6.44 -4.93
CA ALA A 641 31.33 6.68 -5.46
C ALA A 641 31.42 6.59 -7.00
N GLU A 642 30.28 6.66 -7.71
CA GLU A 642 30.24 6.65 -9.18
C GLU A 642 30.92 7.88 -9.83
N ASP A 643 31.15 8.99 -9.11
CA ASP A 643 32.01 10.09 -9.59
C ASP A 643 33.49 9.67 -9.49
N PRO A 644 34.24 9.58 -10.61
CA PRO A 644 35.65 9.21 -10.62
C PRO A 644 36.52 10.07 -9.68
N ARG A 645 36.14 11.32 -9.42
CA ARG A 645 36.87 12.23 -8.52
C ARG A 645 36.68 11.87 -7.05
N CYS A 646 35.49 11.40 -6.68
CA CYS A 646 35.20 10.89 -5.35
C CYS A 646 35.85 9.52 -5.14
N PHE A 647 35.80 8.67 -6.17
CA PHE A 647 36.45 7.35 -6.15
C PHE A 647 37.96 7.44 -5.87
N VAL A 648 38.68 8.34 -6.55
CA VAL A 648 40.12 8.54 -6.33
C VAL A 648 40.45 8.98 -4.89
N ALA A 649 39.55 9.74 -4.23
CA ALA A 649 39.73 10.12 -2.83
C ALA A 649 39.59 8.95 -1.85
N PHE A 650 38.81 7.91 -2.18
CA PHE A 650 38.73 6.67 -1.39
C PHE A 650 39.88 5.68 -1.69
N MET A 651 40.66 5.95 -2.74
CA MET A 651 41.82 5.17 -3.18
C MET A 651 43.16 5.75 -2.68
N THR A 652 43.14 6.66 -1.71
CA THR A 652 44.36 7.29 -1.14
C THR A 652 45.20 6.27 -0.38
N ASN A 653 46.43 6.05 -0.87
CA ASN A 653 47.49 5.40 -0.11
C ASN A 653 48.18 6.43 0.78
N ASP A 654 47.63 6.70 1.97
CA ASP A 654 48.38 7.39 3.01
C ASP A 654 49.39 6.41 3.61
N SER A 655 50.46 6.15 2.84
CA SER A 655 51.59 5.29 3.20
C SER A 655 52.43 5.82 4.39
N GLU A 656 51.95 6.82 5.12
CA GLU A 656 52.65 7.42 6.27
C GLU A 656 52.05 7.04 7.64
N LEU A 657 50.96 6.26 7.71
CA LEU A 657 50.37 5.85 8.99
C LEU A 657 50.30 4.32 9.17
N ASP A 658 51.24 3.84 9.98
CA ASP A 658 51.36 2.52 10.63
C ASP A 658 52.04 1.39 9.84
N ASN A 659 53.37 1.34 9.96
CA ASN A 659 54.14 0.10 9.90
C ASN A 659 53.87 -0.77 11.16
N ASN A 660 52.64 -1.24 11.33
CA ASN A 660 52.33 -2.27 12.33
C ASN A 660 52.07 -3.58 11.58
N GLU A 661 52.95 -4.56 11.77
CA GLU A 661 52.88 -5.92 11.19
C GLU A 661 51.65 -6.75 11.67
N GLU A 662 50.63 -6.11 12.28
CA GLU A 662 49.41 -6.73 12.85
C GLU A 662 48.10 -6.08 12.35
N LYS A 663 48.06 -5.37 11.21
CA LYS A 663 46.78 -4.96 10.60
C LYS A 663 46.20 -6.12 9.77
N ASP A 664 45.34 -6.92 10.41
CA ASP A 664 44.62 -8.04 9.76
C ASP A 664 43.44 -7.54 8.88
N ASN A 665 43.07 -6.25 8.90
CA ASN A 665 41.87 -5.68 8.26
C ASN A 665 42.20 -4.56 7.25
N PRO A 666 41.52 -4.48 6.08
CA PRO A 666 41.71 -3.41 5.11
C PRO A 666 41.20 -2.06 5.63
N SER A 667 42.03 -1.03 5.55
CA SER A 667 41.77 0.31 6.08
C SER A 667 41.18 1.29 5.06
N ASN A 668 41.31 0.97 3.77
CA ASN A 668 40.80 1.78 2.66
C ASN A 668 40.36 0.87 1.48
N LEU A 669 39.77 1.48 0.44
CA LEU A 669 39.23 0.74 -0.69
C LEU A 669 40.34 0.08 -1.54
N PHE A 670 41.52 0.68 -1.57
CA PHE A 670 42.68 0.13 -2.27
C PHE A 670 43.16 -1.18 -1.63
N GLU A 671 43.33 -1.22 -0.31
CA GLU A 671 43.68 -2.44 0.44
C GLU A 671 42.61 -3.53 0.30
N LEU A 672 41.33 -3.16 0.27
CA LEU A 672 40.24 -4.11 0.04
C LEU A 672 40.27 -4.71 -1.38
N PHE A 673 40.60 -3.91 -2.40
CA PHE A 673 40.77 -4.43 -3.75
C PHE A 673 42.05 -5.25 -3.92
N GLN A 674 43.13 -4.92 -3.20
CA GLN A 674 44.31 -5.80 -3.14
C GLN A 674 43.96 -7.15 -2.49
N ALA A 675 43.15 -7.14 -1.42
CA ALA A 675 42.66 -8.37 -0.82
C ALA A 675 41.83 -9.23 -1.78
N ALA A 676 41.13 -8.62 -2.76
CA ALA A 676 40.44 -9.35 -3.83
C ALA A 676 41.37 -10.13 -4.79
N LEU A 677 42.67 -9.80 -4.78
CA LEU A 677 43.70 -10.41 -5.62
C LEU A 677 44.60 -11.37 -4.84
N ASN A 678 44.29 -11.63 -3.58
CA ASN A 678 45.02 -12.56 -2.73
C ASN A 678 44.05 -13.64 -2.23
N GLU A 679 44.16 -14.86 -2.76
CA GLU A 679 43.27 -15.98 -2.40
C GLU A 679 43.34 -16.33 -0.92
N ASP A 680 44.50 -16.14 -0.28
CA ASP A 680 44.70 -16.41 1.15
C ASP A 680 44.12 -15.33 2.08
N SER A 681 43.58 -14.24 1.51
CA SER A 681 42.99 -13.15 2.30
C SER A 681 41.61 -13.53 2.83
N ARG A 682 41.38 -13.30 4.13
CA ARG A 682 40.04 -13.41 4.75
C ARG A 682 39.02 -12.46 4.12
N TYR A 683 39.49 -11.43 3.41
CA TYR A 683 38.67 -10.43 2.73
C TYR A 683 38.53 -10.67 1.23
N HIS A 684 39.12 -11.74 0.67
CA HIS A 684 39.08 -12.06 -0.76
C HIS A 684 37.67 -11.99 -1.35
N HIS A 685 36.73 -12.69 -0.72
CA HIS A 685 35.34 -12.73 -1.17
C HIS A 685 34.66 -11.34 -1.12
N LEU A 686 34.90 -10.56 -0.05
CA LEU A 686 34.35 -9.21 0.08
C LEU A 686 34.97 -8.26 -0.95
N GLY A 687 36.28 -8.37 -1.19
CA GLY A 687 36.99 -7.63 -2.22
C GLY A 687 36.44 -7.92 -3.62
N LEU A 688 36.18 -9.19 -3.95
CA LEU A 688 35.56 -9.58 -5.23
C LEU A 688 34.14 -9.01 -5.39
N LEU A 689 33.31 -9.06 -4.34
CA LEU A 689 31.98 -8.44 -4.36
C LEU A 689 32.07 -6.94 -4.64
N SER A 690 33.01 -6.26 -3.98
CA SER A 690 33.25 -4.83 -4.14
C SER A 690 33.70 -4.49 -5.55
N LEU A 691 34.66 -5.25 -6.07
CA LEU A 691 35.21 -5.09 -7.41
C LEU A 691 34.10 -5.27 -8.47
N ASN A 692 33.28 -6.31 -8.34
CA ASN A 692 32.16 -6.61 -9.23
C ASN A 692 31.10 -5.49 -9.32
N VAL A 693 31.00 -4.63 -8.29
CA VAL A 693 30.11 -3.47 -8.28
C VAL A 693 30.71 -2.31 -9.05
N VAL A 694 31.99 -1.99 -8.83
CA VAL A 694 32.61 -0.75 -9.35
C VAL A 694 33.10 -0.86 -10.80
N ILE A 695 33.40 -2.07 -11.30
CA ILE A 695 33.95 -2.28 -12.65
C ILE A 695 32.99 -1.90 -13.80
N TRP A 696 31.73 -1.59 -13.49
CA TRP A 696 30.76 -1.10 -14.48
C TRP A 696 31.02 0.33 -14.93
N ASN A 697 31.67 1.13 -14.09
CA ASN A 697 32.13 2.45 -14.50
C ASN A 697 33.43 2.29 -15.28
N ILE A 698 33.40 2.58 -16.59
CA ILE A 698 34.51 2.28 -17.50
C ILE A 698 35.77 3.11 -17.15
N ASP A 699 35.61 4.32 -16.61
CA ASP A 699 36.75 5.12 -16.14
C ASP A 699 37.40 4.50 -14.90
N ILE A 700 36.59 4.03 -13.93
CA ILE A 700 37.07 3.32 -12.74
C ILE A 700 37.73 1.99 -13.14
N TYR A 701 37.11 1.26 -14.05
CA TYR A 701 37.64 0.01 -14.60
C TYR A 701 39.03 0.20 -15.22
N VAL A 702 39.18 1.20 -16.10
CA VAL A 702 40.45 1.55 -16.73
C VAL A 702 41.51 1.94 -15.68
N TYR A 703 41.10 2.74 -14.70
CA TYR A 703 41.97 3.15 -13.60
C TYR A 703 42.44 1.94 -12.77
N LEU A 704 41.53 1.02 -12.42
CA LEU A 704 41.86 -0.20 -11.68
C LEU A 704 42.68 -1.20 -12.50
N ILE A 705 42.50 -1.25 -13.82
CA ILE A 705 43.37 -2.04 -14.70
C ILE A 705 44.80 -1.51 -14.64
N ASN A 706 45.00 -0.20 -14.78
CA ASN A 706 46.33 0.39 -14.72
C ASN A 706 46.97 0.16 -13.34
N LEU A 707 46.18 0.34 -12.27
CA LEU A 707 46.67 0.30 -10.90
C LEU A 707 46.93 -1.11 -10.36
N LEU A 708 46.02 -2.05 -10.60
CA LEU A 708 46.02 -3.38 -10.00
C LEU A 708 46.25 -4.52 -10.99
N ASN A 709 46.06 -4.27 -12.28
CA ASN A 709 46.07 -5.30 -13.33
C ASN A 709 45.21 -6.53 -12.96
N PHE A 710 44.03 -6.25 -12.38
CA PHE A 710 43.21 -7.27 -11.72
C PHE A 710 42.78 -8.40 -12.65
N GLN A 711 42.64 -8.15 -13.96
CA GLN A 711 42.27 -9.18 -14.93
C GLN A 711 43.30 -10.32 -14.96
N ILE A 712 44.60 -9.98 -15.10
CA ILE A 712 45.67 -10.98 -15.14
C ILE A 712 45.80 -11.68 -13.78
N ALA A 713 45.69 -10.92 -12.69
CA ALA A 713 45.74 -11.48 -11.34
C ALA A 713 44.60 -12.49 -11.08
N LEU A 714 43.36 -12.16 -11.44
CA LEU A 714 42.23 -13.06 -11.29
C LEU A 714 42.30 -14.27 -12.23
N LEU A 715 42.83 -14.12 -13.45
CA LEU A 715 43.07 -15.24 -14.37
C LEU A 715 44.13 -16.21 -13.81
N ASN A 716 45.19 -15.68 -13.19
CA ASN A 716 46.22 -16.50 -12.55
C ASN A 716 45.65 -17.28 -11.36
N ILE A 717 44.87 -16.64 -10.48
CA ILE A 717 44.16 -17.33 -9.39
C ILE A 717 43.25 -18.42 -9.97
N GLN A 718 42.49 -18.09 -11.01
CA GLN A 718 41.61 -19.04 -11.69
C GLN A 718 42.36 -20.23 -12.31
N LYS A 719 43.58 -20.01 -12.79
CA LYS A 719 44.49 -21.04 -13.33
C LYS A 719 45.05 -21.94 -12.23
N GLU A 720 45.39 -21.37 -11.09
CA GLU A 720 45.88 -22.08 -9.90
C GLU A 720 44.77 -22.93 -9.26
N SER A 721 43.50 -22.55 -9.42
CA SER A 721 42.32 -23.34 -8.98
C SER A 721 41.97 -24.54 -9.90
N THR A 722 42.93 -25.19 -10.57
CA THR A 722 42.68 -26.35 -11.46
C THR A 722 43.23 -27.69 -10.94
N ILE A 723 42.49 -28.77 -11.16
CA ILE A 723 42.86 -30.16 -10.86
C ILE A 723 43.00 -30.92 -12.19
N LEU A 724 44.08 -31.71 -12.33
CA LEU A 724 44.31 -32.59 -13.49
C LEU A 724 43.81 -34.00 -13.17
N ILE A 725 42.94 -34.56 -14.01
CA ILE A 725 42.44 -35.92 -13.89
C ILE A 725 42.97 -36.75 -15.07
N GLU A 726 43.61 -37.88 -14.76
CA GLU A 726 44.00 -38.91 -15.74
C GLU A 726 42.79 -39.78 -16.08
N VAL A 727 42.32 -39.74 -17.32
CA VAL A 727 41.28 -40.67 -17.79
C VAL A 727 41.95 -42.00 -18.17
N ARG A 728 41.67 -43.06 -17.42
CA ARG A 728 41.89 -44.43 -17.90
C ARG A 728 40.66 -44.86 -18.70
N ASN A 729 40.84 -45.11 -19.98
CA ASN A 729 39.82 -45.77 -20.79
C ASN A 729 39.62 -47.20 -20.26
N GLU A 730 38.59 -47.42 -19.45
CA GLU A 730 38.09 -48.77 -19.16
C GLU A 730 37.38 -49.26 -20.42
N GLN A 731 37.95 -50.31 -21.01
CA GLN A 731 37.41 -51.03 -22.15
C GLN A 731 36.06 -51.63 -21.79
N ASP A 732 35.06 -51.38 -22.64
CA ASP A 732 33.79 -52.12 -22.67
C ASP A 732 34.07 -53.62 -22.89
N ASP A 733 33.75 -54.44 -21.89
CA ASP A 733 33.68 -55.88 -22.04
C ASP A 733 32.22 -56.33 -22.22
N GLU A 734 32.01 -57.05 -23.34
CA GLU A 734 30.95 -58.02 -23.65
C GLU A 734 29.59 -57.48 -24.14
N ILE A 735 29.35 -57.58 -25.46
CA ILE A 735 28.46 -58.61 -26.06
C ILE A 735 29.04 -59.01 -27.44
N ASP A 736 29.21 -60.32 -27.61
CA ASP A 736 29.63 -61.07 -28.81
C ASP A 736 28.90 -60.70 -30.12
N ASP A 737 29.64 -60.62 -31.25
CA ASP A 737 29.52 -61.62 -32.35
C ASP A 737 30.57 -61.41 -33.48
N TYR A 738 31.36 -62.48 -33.70
CA TYR A 738 32.11 -62.96 -34.87
C TYR A 738 32.93 -62.07 -35.86
N GLU A 739 34.15 -62.60 -36.08
CA GLU A 739 35.02 -62.56 -37.28
C GLU A 739 36.12 -61.47 -37.42
N GLN A 740 37.25 -61.74 -36.74
CA GLN A 740 38.56 -62.07 -37.35
C GLN A 740 39.12 -61.14 -38.46
N THR A 741 40.17 -60.38 -38.15
CA THR A 741 41.56 -60.64 -38.60
C THR A 741 42.51 -59.51 -38.20
N MET A 742 43.73 -59.91 -37.83
CA MET A 742 44.83 -59.08 -37.36
C MET A 742 45.40 -58.18 -38.45
N ILE A 743 45.93 -57.01 -38.06
CA ILE A 743 47.29 -56.51 -38.36
C ILE A 743 47.62 -55.35 -37.39
N GLU A 744 48.88 -55.31 -37.00
CA GLU A 744 49.61 -54.51 -36.01
C GLU A 744 49.39 -52.99 -36.10
N ASN A 745 49.28 -52.31 -34.93
CA ASN A 745 49.46 -50.87 -34.80
C ASN A 745 50.63 -50.57 -33.84
N ASP A 746 51.49 -49.67 -34.33
CA ASP A 746 52.69 -49.10 -33.74
C ASP A 746 52.35 -47.93 -32.79
N ASP A 747 53.28 -47.62 -31.90
CA ASP A 747 53.21 -46.72 -30.75
C ASP A 747 52.59 -45.32 -31.00
N ASN A 748 51.57 -44.94 -30.20
CA ASN A 748 51.42 -43.62 -29.53
C ASN A 748 50.03 -43.46 -28.88
N ASP A 749 49.86 -43.93 -27.63
CA ASP A 749 48.77 -43.45 -26.76
C ASP A 749 49.38 -42.90 -25.46
N LYS A 750 49.63 -41.59 -25.42
CA LYS A 750 49.75 -40.85 -24.16
C LYS A 750 48.34 -40.55 -23.67
N PRO A 751 48.01 -40.80 -22.39
CA PRO A 751 46.67 -40.50 -21.87
C PRO A 751 46.37 -39.00 -21.98
N GLU A 752 45.19 -38.65 -22.50
CA GLU A 752 44.67 -37.28 -22.48
C GLU A 752 44.31 -36.89 -21.03
N LEU A 753 44.96 -35.83 -20.54
CA LEU A 753 44.68 -35.22 -19.24
C LEU A 753 43.52 -34.23 -19.38
N ILE A 754 42.41 -34.43 -18.67
CA ILE A 754 41.30 -33.46 -18.62
C ILE A 754 41.52 -32.53 -17.41
N LYS A 755 41.36 -31.21 -17.63
CA LYS A 755 41.46 -30.17 -16.59
C LYS A 755 40.07 -29.88 -16.00
N GLU A 756 39.90 -29.98 -14.69
CA GLU A 756 38.69 -29.53 -13.97
C GLU A 756 38.99 -28.34 -13.05
N TYR A 757 38.05 -27.40 -12.92
CA TYR A 757 38.18 -26.22 -12.05
C TYR A 757 37.51 -26.44 -10.69
N ILE A 758 38.09 -25.91 -9.62
CA ILE A 758 37.46 -25.87 -8.29
C ILE A 758 36.35 -24.80 -8.29
N ILE A 759 35.09 -25.23 -8.12
CA ILE A 759 33.91 -24.35 -8.11
C ILE A 759 33.54 -23.99 -6.67
N ASP A 760 33.74 -22.72 -6.31
CA ASP A 760 33.18 -22.10 -5.11
C ASP A 760 32.54 -20.73 -5.43
N ASN A 761 31.91 -20.09 -4.44
CA ASN A 761 31.26 -18.78 -4.62
C ASN A 761 32.24 -17.68 -5.08
N SER A 762 33.51 -17.76 -4.67
CA SER A 762 34.56 -16.81 -5.07
C SER A 762 35.04 -17.09 -6.50
N SER A 763 35.21 -18.35 -6.91
CA SER A 763 35.48 -18.77 -8.29
C SER A 763 34.38 -18.26 -9.24
N PHE A 764 33.12 -18.32 -8.83
CA PHE A 764 32.00 -17.79 -9.62
C PHE A 764 32.02 -16.26 -9.71
N LEU A 765 32.32 -15.56 -8.62
CA LEU A 765 32.48 -14.10 -8.64
C LEU A 765 33.66 -13.68 -9.53
N ARG A 766 34.80 -14.37 -9.44
CA ARG A 766 35.96 -14.16 -10.32
C ARG A 766 35.56 -14.34 -11.79
N HIS A 767 34.89 -15.44 -12.10
CA HIS A 767 34.40 -15.73 -13.45
C HIS A 767 33.46 -14.64 -13.98
N ASN A 768 32.52 -14.17 -13.16
CA ASN A 768 31.62 -13.08 -13.54
C ASN A 768 32.35 -11.75 -13.78
N ILE A 769 33.31 -11.41 -12.91
CA ILE A 769 34.15 -10.21 -13.06
C ILE A 769 34.93 -10.31 -14.38
N LEU A 770 35.54 -11.47 -14.66
CA LEU A 770 36.30 -11.71 -15.89
C LEU A 770 35.41 -11.63 -17.14
N LEU A 771 34.23 -12.24 -17.14
CA LEU A 771 33.25 -12.13 -18.24
C LEU A 771 32.82 -10.69 -18.49
N LYS A 772 32.44 -9.96 -17.44
CA LYS A 772 32.06 -8.53 -17.52
C LYS A 772 33.21 -7.68 -18.05
N SER A 773 34.43 -7.97 -17.58
CA SER A 773 35.65 -7.28 -18.00
C SER A 773 36.04 -7.55 -19.47
N TYR A 774 35.58 -8.67 -20.05
CA TYR A 774 35.87 -9.00 -21.44
C TYR A 774 34.79 -8.45 -22.39
N TYR A 775 33.51 -8.72 -22.13
CA TYR A 775 32.42 -8.40 -23.06
C TYR A 775 31.84 -6.99 -22.90
N MET A 776 32.06 -6.30 -21.77
CA MET A 776 31.60 -4.92 -21.55
C MET A 776 30.09 -4.71 -21.83
N THR A 777 29.22 -5.68 -21.54
CA THR A 777 27.78 -5.64 -21.85
C THR A 777 26.90 -5.30 -20.66
N TYR A 778 25.93 -4.39 -20.85
CA TYR A 778 24.94 -4.04 -19.82
C TYR A 778 23.99 -5.21 -19.51
N ASN A 779 23.64 -5.31 -18.23
CA ASN A 779 22.84 -6.32 -17.54
C ASN A 779 21.46 -6.58 -18.20
N LYS A 780 21.40 -7.35 -19.29
CA LYS A 780 20.18 -8.07 -19.68
C LYS A 780 20.18 -9.38 -18.91
N LYS A 781 19.13 -9.59 -18.10
CA LYS A 781 18.79 -10.81 -17.34
C LYS A 781 19.72 -11.98 -17.66
N GLN A 782 20.82 -12.10 -16.92
CA GLN A 782 21.62 -13.32 -16.95
C GLN A 782 20.65 -14.46 -16.60
N HIS A 783 20.42 -15.35 -17.55
CA HIS A 783 19.74 -16.61 -17.25
C HIS A 783 20.57 -17.29 -16.16
N ILE A 784 19.93 -17.59 -15.02
CA ILE A 784 20.57 -18.35 -13.95
C ILE A 784 20.72 -19.76 -14.49
N VAL A 785 21.91 -20.07 -15.00
CA VAL A 785 22.30 -21.41 -15.42
C VAL A 785 22.65 -22.21 -14.15
N PRO A 786 22.26 -23.50 -14.02
CA PRO A 786 22.65 -24.36 -12.90
C PRO A 786 24.16 -24.42 -12.72
N LEU A 787 24.64 -24.59 -11.47
CA LEU A 787 26.07 -24.57 -11.14
C LEU A 787 26.88 -25.61 -11.94
N GLU A 788 26.26 -26.70 -12.36
CA GLU A 788 26.91 -27.79 -13.08
C GLU A 788 27.21 -27.50 -14.57
N GLU A 789 26.69 -26.40 -15.13
CA GLU A 789 26.79 -26.08 -16.57
C GLU A 789 27.76 -24.92 -16.91
N TYR A 790 28.45 -24.33 -15.91
CA TYR A 790 29.44 -23.26 -16.15
C TYR A 790 30.84 -23.80 -16.49
N GLU A 791 31.30 -23.58 -17.72
CA GLU A 791 32.70 -23.83 -18.12
C GLU A 791 33.62 -22.67 -17.69
N LEU A 792 34.25 -22.77 -16.51
CA LEU A 792 35.22 -21.77 -16.06
C LEU A 792 36.41 -21.66 -17.04
N PHE A 793 37.03 -20.47 -17.13
CA PHE A 793 38.19 -20.22 -18.00
C PHE A 793 39.28 -19.46 -17.26
N SER A 794 40.54 -19.68 -17.65
CA SER A 794 41.72 -19.07 -17.05
C SER A 794 42.57 -18.27 -18.06
N GLU A 795 42.12 -18.18 -19.31
CA GLU A 795 42.79 -17.43 -20.38
C GLU A 795 41.75 -16.70 -21.24
N PHE A 796 42.12 -15.53 -21.78
CA PHE A 796 41.31 -14.82 -22.76
C PHE A 796 41.74 -15.20 -24.19
N PRO A 797 40.83 -15.25 -25.19
CA PRO A 797 39.40 -14.97 -25.08
C PRO A 797 38.61 -16.08 -24.36
N PRO A 798 37.45 -15.77 -23.73
CA PRO A 798 36.59 -16.80 -23.12
C PRO A 798 36.10 -17.83 -24.16
N PRO A 799 35.74 -19.06 -23.74
CA PRO A 799 35.21 -20.09 -24.64
C PRO A 799 34.02 -19.62 -25.49
N ASN A 800 33.92 -20.11 -26.72
CA ASN A 800 32.91 -19.69 -27.70
C ASN A 800 31.46 -19.84 -27.21
N MET A 801 31.19 -20.80 -26.32
CA MET A 801 29.85 -20.99 -25.73
C MET A 801 29.32 -19.71 -25.06
N TYR A 802 30.20 -18.90 -24.45
CA TYR A 802 29.82 -17.63 -23.84
C TYR A 802 29.54 -16.53 -24.88
N ALA A 803 30.15 -16.61 -26.07
CA ALA A 803 29.82 -15.72 -27.18
C ALA A 803 28.40 -15.99 -27.70
N ASP A 804 27.99 -17.26 -27.73
CA ASP A 804 26.66 -17.71 -28.15
C ASP A 804 25.59 -17.42 -27.07
N MET A 805 25.91 -17.56 -25.78
CA MET A 805 25.00 -17.15 -24.67
C MET A 805 24.73 -15.64 -24.64
N ILE A 806 25.64 -14.84 -25.18
CA ILE A 806 25.50 -13.38 -25.34
C ILE A 806 24.73 -13.03 -26.63
N GLU A 807 24.29 -14.04 -27.40
CA GLU A 807 23.62 -13.98 -28.71
C GLU A 807 23.15 -12.58 -29.09
N PHE A 808 24.06 -11.84 -29.76
CA PHE A 808 23.69 -10.65 -30.49
C PHE A 808 23.01 -11.08 -31.78
N GLN A 809 21.78 -11.62 -31.70
CA GLN A 809 20.88 -11.63 -32.86
C GLN A 809 20.44 -10.18 -33.13
N VAL A 810 21.37 -9.35 -33.61
CA VAL A 810 21.03 -8.21 -34.46
C VAL A 810 20.75 -8.82 -35.81
N THR A 811 19.56 -9.39 -35.98
CA THR A 811 19.02 -9.52 -37.34
C THR A 811 18.82 -8.08 -37.83
N GLU A 812 19.79 -7.60 -38.60
CA GLU A 812 19.80 -6.28 -39.20
C GLU A 812 18.66 -6.17 -40.22
N TYR A 813 17.46 -5.86 -39.74
CA TYR A 813 16.38 -5.40 -40.61
C TYR A 813 16.59 -3.91 -40.88
N ASP A 814 16.41 -3.50 -42.14
CA ASP A 814 16.32 -2.09 -42.47
C ASP A 814 15.15 -1.48 -41.71
N SER A 815 15.46 -0.43 -40.96
CA SER A 815 14.48 0.27 -40.14
C SER A 815 13.69 1.24 -41.00
N GLU A 816 12.42 1.44 -40.68
CA GLU A 816 11.55 2.44 -41.34
C GLU A 816 12.20 3.85 -41.31
N LEU A 817 13.01 4.12 -40.28
CA LEU A 817 13.85 5.32 -40.20
C LEU A 817 14.93 5.37 -41.29
N ASN A 818 15.62 4.25 -41.56
CA ASN A 818 16.67 4.20 -42.57
C ASN A 818 16.07 4.38 -43.98
N ASP A 819 14.93 3.76 -44.26
CA ASP A 819 14.20 3.93 -45.53
C ASP A 819 13.78 5.39 -45.72
N MET A 820 13.21 6.01 -44.68
CA MET A 820 12.80 7.42 -44.71
C MET A 820 13.98 8.39 -44.87
N LEU A 821 15.16 8.07 -44.32
CA LEU A 821 16.37 8.88 -44.48
C LEU A 821 17.02 8.73 -45.88
N GLN A 822 16.76 7.63 -46.59
CA GLN A 822 17.21 7.40 -47.96
C GLN A 822 16.27 7.97 -49.02
N GLU A 823 14.99 8.21 -48.69
CA GLU A 823 14.09 8.95 -49.58
C GLU A 823 14.55 10.41 -49.72
N GLU A 824 15.24 10.75 -50.80
CA GLU A 824 15.53 12.14 -51.19
C GLU A 824 14.23 12.87 -51.59
N ARG A 825 13.36 13.20 -50.63
CA ARG A 825 12.24 14.11 -50.86
C ARG A 825 12.75 15.55 -50.80
N PRO A 826 12.68 16.34 -51.90
CA PRO A 826 13.03 17.75 -51.86
C PRO A 826 11.87 18.52 -51.18
N GLY A 827 11.93 18.62 -49.85
CA GLY A 827 10.97 19.35 -49.04
C GLY A 827 11.67 20.14 -47.93
N LEU A 828 11.05 21.24 -47.47
CA LEU A 828 11.52 22.01 -46.32
C LEU A 828 11.60 21.10 -45.09
N LEU A 829 12.79 21.00 -44.48
CA LEU A 829 13.03 20.26 -43.24
C LEU A 829 12.41 21.04 -42.06
N ASP A 830 11.08 20.98 -41.95
CA ASP A 830 10.27 21.72 -40.98
C ASP A 830 9.97 20.89 -39.72
N ILE A 831 9.16 21.45 -38.80
CA ILE A 831 8.72 20.78 -37.57
C ILE A 831 7.95 19.48 -37.89
N GLY A 832 7.28 19.41 -39.03
CA GLY A 832 6.58 18.22 -39.52
C GLY A 832 7.54 17.08 -39.87
N TRP A 833 8.66 17.38 -40.53
CA TRP A 833 9.72 16.41 -40.81
C TRP A 833 10.30 15.81 -39.50
N VAL A 834 10.57 16.66 -38.50
CA VAL A 834 11.06 16.19 -37.18
C VAL A 834 10.05 15.25 -36.51
N SER A 835 8.75 15.54 -36.61
CA SER A 835 7.69 14.65 -36.08
C SER A 835 7.63 13.31 -36.81
N GLN A 836 7.86 13.29 -38.12
CA GLN A 836 7.90 12.06 -38.92
C GLN A 836 9.11 11.21 -38.55
N VAL A 837 10.29 11.82 -38.42
CA VAL A 837 11.52 11.16 -37.95
C VAL A 837 11.32 10.52 -36.58
N ARG A 838 10.69 11.23 -35.62
CA ARG A 838 10.39 10.67 -34.30
C ARG A 838 9.43 9.49 -34.37
N THR A 839 8.45 9.52 -35.29
CA THR A 839 7.49 8.44 -35.48
C THR A 839 8.16 7.20 -36.09
N ALA A 840 8.98 7.39 -37.12
CA ALA A 840 9.74 6.32 -37.77
C ALA A 840 10.75 5.68 -36.81
N HIS A 841 11.43 6.48 -35.97
CA HIS A 841 12.28 5.95 -34.91
C HIS A 841 11.49 5.14 -33.86
N LYS A 842 10.31 5.63 -33.41
CA LYS A 842 9.44 4.89 -32.48
C LYS A 842 8.91 3.57 -33.05
N ALA A 843 8.68 3.52 -34.36
CA ALA A 843 8.23 2.32 -35.06
C ALA A 843 9.36 1.29 -35.29
N SER A 844 10.62 1.76 -35.27
CA SER A 844 11.80 0.91 -35.46
C SER A 844 12.08 0.08 -34.20
N ARG A 845 11.98 -1.27 -34.32
CA ARG A 845 12.21 -2.21 -33.20
C ARG A 845 13.68 -2.62 -33.03
N SER A 846 14.55 -2.27 -33.98
CA SER A 846 15.98 -2.61 -33.99
C SER A 846 16.88 -1.43 -33.54
N PRO A 847 18.09 -1.69 -33.03
CA PRO A 847 19.08 -0.65 -32.76
C PRO A 847 19.42 0.13 -34.04
N MET A 848 19.60 1.45 -33.92
CA MET A 848 19.91 2.30 -35.08
C MET A 848 21.30 1.97 -35.67
N LYS A 849 21.37 1.78 -36.99
CA LYS A 849 22.63 1.57 -37.72
C LYS A 849 23.52 2.82 -37.65
N ASN A 850 24.85 2.64 -37.62
CA ASN A 850 25.82 3.75 -37.66
C ASN A 850 25.61 4.67 -38.88
N SER A 851 25.29 4.07 -40.03
CA SER A 851 24.95 4.78 -41.27
C SER A 851 23.65 5.60 -41.16
N ALA A 852 22.63 5.09 -40.46
CA ALA A 852 21.40 5.82 -40.21
C ALA A 852 21.63 7.02 -39.27
N MET A 853 22.50 6.88 -38.25
CA MET A 853 22.88 7.98 -37.34
C MET A 853 23.62 9.11 -38.08
N THR A 854 24.59 8.74 -38.91
CA THR A 854 25.35 9.72 -39.73
C THR A 854 24.45 10.41 -40.75
N ASN A 855 23.54 9.67 -41.41
CA ASN A 855 22.56 10.26 -42.33
C ASN A 855 21.55 11.18 -41.62
N LEU A 856 21.08 10.79 -40.43
CA LEU A 856 20.20 11.62 -39.62
C LEU A 856 20.87 12.95 -39.24
N LEU A 857 22.12 12.89 -38.75
CA LEU A 857 22.88 14.09 -38.42
C LEU A 857 23.08 15.00 -39.65
N ASN A 858 23.42 14.41 -40.81
CA ASN A 858 23.55 15.13 -42.07
C ASN A 858 22.26 15.87 -42.47
N GLN A 859 21.10 15.26 -42.28
CA GLN A 859 19.81 15.90 -42.60
C GLN A 859 19.43 16.95 -41.54
N MET A 860 19.61 16.66 -40.25
CA MET A 860 19.35 17.63 -39.18
C MET A 860 20.20 18.89 -39.31
N TYR A 861 21.47 18.73 -39.69
CA TYR A 861 22.39 19.84 -39.95
C TYR A 861 21.86 20.79 -41.04
N LYS A 862 21.21 20.25 -42.09
CA LYS A 862 20.59 21.06 -43.14
C LYS A 862 19.32 21.78 -42.70
N ALA A 863 18.68 21.33 -41.62
CA ALA A 863 17.39 21.82 -41.15
C ALA A 863 17.49 23.01 -40.17
N ILE A 864 18.62 23.16 -39.48
CA ILE A 864 18.76 24.09 -38.35
C ILE A 864 19.67 25.28 -38.74
N PRO A 865 19.34 26.53 -38.34
CA PRO A 865 20.21 27.68 -38.56
C PRO A 865 21.58 27.50 -37.89
N THR A 866 22.65 27.91 -38.58
CA THR A 866 24.04 27.87 -38.08
C THR A 866 24.16 28.66 -36.76
N ALA A 867 24.69 28.02 -35.72
CA ALA A 867 24.88 28.69 -34.43
C ALA A 867 26.11 29.62 -34.47
N GLU A 868 25.98 30.84 -33.95
CA GLU A 868 26.99 31.93 -34.08
C GLU A 868 28.36 31.60 -33.46
N TRP A 869 28.42 30.66 -32.51
CA TRP A 869 29.66 30.24 -31.82
C TRP A 869 30.54 29.29 -32.64
N VAL A 870 30.03 28.72 -33.73
CA VAL A 870 30.74 27.72 -34.56
C VAL A 870 31.91 28.33 -35.34
N GLU A 871 31.86 29.63 -35.66
CA GLU A 871 32.92 30.33 -36.42
C GLU A 871 34.29 30.36 -35.70
N GLN A 872 34.30 30.05 -34.41
CA GLN A 872 35.48 30.10 -33.55
C GLN A 872 36.33 28.82 -33.57
N PHE A 873 35.80 27.71 -34.08
CA PHE A 873 36.49 26.43 -34.10
C PHE A 873 36.99 26.08 -35.49
N LYS A 874 38.30 25.83 -35.63
CA LYS A 874 38.95 25.48 -36.90
C LYS A 874 39.89 24.31 -36.71
N TRP A 875 39.76 23.31 -37.58
CA TRP A 875 40.70 22.18 -37.59
C TRP A 875 42.08 22.65 -38.00
N GLN A 876 43.10 22.16 -37.31
CA GLN A 876 44.49 22.32 -37.72
C GLN A 876 44.91 21.11 -38.57
N GLU A 877 45.72 21.37 -39.60
CA GLU A 877 46.30 20.34 -40.46
C GLU A 877 47.69 19.93 -39.95
N ASN A 878 48.05 18.65 -40.07
CA ASN A 878 49.36 18.09 -39.72
C ASN A 878 49.77 18.20 -38.23
N ILE A 879 48.88 17.75 -37.34
CA ILE A 879 49.12 17.73 -35.89
C ILE A 879 49.98 16.50 -35.53
N THR A 880 51.06 16.73 -34.78
CA THR A 880 51.88 15.69 -34.14
C THR A 880 51.89 15.95 -32.63
N TYR A 881 51.84 14.89 -31.82
CA TYR A 881 51.85 14.98 -30.35
C TYR A 881 53.07 14.27 -29.77
N ASP A 882 53.57 14.78 -28.65
CA ASP A 882 54.69 14.20 -27.91
C ASP A 882 54.30 12.85 -27.27
N ALA A 883 55.28 11.97 -27.10
CA ALA A 883 55.06 10.64 -26.52
C ALA A 883 54.43 10.69 -25.11
N ASP A 884 54.71 11.75 -24.35
CA ASP A 884 54.30 11.91 -22.94
C ASP A 884 52.87 12.48 -22.78
N TYR A 885 52.14 12.71 -23.87
CA TYR A 885 50.79 13.28 -23.84
C TYR A 885 49.71 12.31 -23.32
N TRP A 886 49.91 11.00 -23.50
CA TRP A 886 48.94 9.97 -23.13
C TRP A 886 49.29 9.35 -21.79
N LEU A 887 48.33 9.35 -20.86
CA LEU A 887 48.47 8.62 -19.60
C LEU A 887 48.30 7.12 -19.86
N PRO A 888 48.89 6.24 -19.02
CA PRO A 888 48.68 4.79 -19.12
C PRO A 888 47.20 4.41 -19.15
N GLU A 889 46.37 5.07 -18.33
CA GLU A 889 44.92 4.89 -18.30
C GLU A 889 44.27 5.19 -19.66
N ASP A 890 44.70 6.24 -20.36
CA ASP A 890 44.12 6.55 -21.68
C ASP A 890 44.44 5.46 -22.71
N VAL A 891 45.61 4.84 -22.62
CA VAL A 891 46.00 3.74 -23.50
C VAL A 891 45.13 2.51 -23.24
N HIS A 892 44.85 2.21 -21.98
CA HIS A 892 43.89 1.17 -21.61
C HIS A 892 42.48 1.49 -22.11
N ALA A 893 42.01 2.73 -21.96
CA ALA A 893 40.70 3.14 -22.45
C ALA A 893 40.55 3.02 -23.98
N ILE A 894 41.60 3.38 -24.74
CA ILE A 894 41.66 3.20 -26.20
C ILE A 894 41.53 1.72 -26.56
N ASN A 895 42.26 0.84 -25.86
CA ASN A 895 42.16 -0.60 -26.07
C ASN A 895 40.75 -1.13 -25.78
N VAL A 896 40.11 -0.64 -24.72
CA VAL A 896 38.72 -1.00 -24.39
C VAL A 896 37.76 -0.60 -25.50
N ALA A 897 37.86 0.64 -25.99
CA ALA A 897 37.00 1.13 -27.07
C ALA A 897 37.16 0.31 -28.37
N LEU A 898 38.40 -0.03 -28.74
CA LEU A 898 38.66 -0.81 -29.95
C LEU A 898 38.31 -2.29 -29.78
N ASN A 899 38.52 -2.88 -28.60
CA ASN A 899 38.06 -4.24 -28.31
C ASN A 899 36.54 -4.34 -28.43
N TYR A 900 35.81 -3.33 -27.95
CA TYR A 900 34.36 -3.25 -28.14
C TYR A 900 33.99 -3.17 -29.63
N ALA A 901 34.70 -2.36 -30.42
CA ALA A 901 34.47 -2.25 -31.85
C ALA A 901 34.77 -3.56 -32.62
N GLU A 902 35.77 -4.30 -32.17
CA GLU A 902 36.17 -5.59 -32.74
C GLU A 902 35.15 -6.69 -32.43
N GLN A 903 34.64 -6.73 -31.19
CA GLN A 903 33.54 -7.61 -30.81
C GLN A 903 32.26 -7.32 -31.60
N ARG A 904 32.04 -6.06 -31.99
CA ARG A 904 30.94 -5.65 -32.87
C ARG A 904 31.21 -5.85 -34.36
N GLN A 905 32.38 -6.35 -34.74
CA GLN A 905 32.82 -6.51 -36.13
C GLN A 905 32.82 -5.20 -36.94
N ILE A 906 32.97 -4.05 -36.28
CA ILE A 906 33.01 -2.73 -36.91
C ILE A 906 34.45 -2.36 -37.28
N LEU A 907 35.38 -2.49 -36.33
CA LEU A 907 36.80 -2.16 -36.49
C LEU A 907 37.66 -3.17 -35.74
N LYS A 908 38.82 -3.55 -36.31
CA LYS A 908 39.80 -4.39 -35.60
C LYS A 908 40.67 -3.55 -34.67
N ASN A 909 41.04 -4.10 -33.52
CA ASN A 909 42.02 -3.46 -32.63
C ASN A 909 43.45 -3.66 -33.18
N THR A 910 43.87 -2.78 -34.09
CA THR A 910 45.21 -2.75 -34.67
C THR A 910 45.98 -1.52 -34.22
N ASP A 911 47.31 -1.58 -34.23
CA ASP A 911 48.19 -0.44 -33.90
C ASP A 911 47.86 0.81 -34.73
N GLU A 912 47.45 0.62 -35.99
CA GLU A 912 47.05 1.72 -36.88
C GLU A 912 45.74 2.37 -36.42
N ASN A 913 44.73 1.59 -36.03
CA ASN A 913 43.47 2.12 -35.51
C ASN A 913 43.64 2.79 -34.14
N GLN A 914 44.53 2.26 -33.28
CA GLN A 914 44.91 2.92 -32.04
C GLN A 914 45.56 4.28 -32.29
N LYS A 915 46.46 4.36 -33.27
CA LYS A 915 47.11 5.61 -33.66
C LYS A 915 46.11 6.61 -34.25
N ASN A 916 45.19 6.15 -35.10
CA ASN A 916 44.14 6.97 -35.68
C ASN A 916 43.18 7.52 -34.61
N LEU A 917 42.77 6.70 -33.63
CA LEU A 917 41.94 7.17 -32.52
C LEU A 917 42.66 8.20 -31.65
N LYS A 918 43.93 7.97 -31.31
CA LYS A 918 44.77 8.96 -30.60
C LYS A 918 44.85 10.26 -31.38
N GLN A 919 45.16 10.18 -32.66
CA GLN A 919 45.24 11.36 -33.52
C GLN A 919 43.91 12.10 -33.59
N PHE A 920 42.79 11.39 -33.68
CA PHE A 920 41.45 11.98 -33.71
C PHE A 920 41.14 12.74 -32.42
N ILE A 921 41.27 12.08 -31.26
CA ILE A 921 40.97 12.70 -29.95
C ILE A 921 41.84 13.92 -29.73
N HIS A 922 43.14 13.81 -29.99
CA HIS A 922 44.07 14.93 -29.82
C HIS A 922 43.73 16.10 -30.77
N SER A 923 43.41 15.79 -32.03
CA SER A 923 42.96 16.81 -33.00
C SER A 923 41.68 17.50 -32.52
N ALA A 924 40.74 16.75 -31.95
CA ALA A 924 39.48 17.27 -31.44
C ALA A 924 39.69 18.17 -30.21
N TYR A 925 40.63 17.82 -29.33
CA TYR A 925 40.99 18.66 -28.17
C TYR A 925 41.62 19.98 -28.59
N ILE A 926 42.51 19.97 -29.58
CA ILE A 926 43.06 21.19 -30.17
C ILE A 926 41.94 22.01 -30.84
N PHE A 927 41.05 21.35 -31.57
CA PHE A 927 39.92 21.99 -32.24
C PHE A 927 39.05 22.78 -31.24
N ILE A 928 38.75 22.21 -30.07
CA ILE A 928 37.99 22.89 -29.01
C ILE A 928 38.85 23.73 -28.05
N GLN A 929 40.18 23.69 -28.17
CA GLN A 929 41.13 24.34 -27.25
C GLN A 929 41.05 23.82 -25.80
N TYR A 930 40.80 22.52 -25.63
CA TYR A 930 40.78 21.88 -24.31
C TYR A 930 42.19 21.57 -23.82
N ASN A 931 42.51 22.07 -22.62
CA ASN A 931 43.77 21.78 -21.96
C ASN A 931 43.62 20.51 -21.11
N LYS A 932 44.15 19.39 -21.62
CA LYS A 932 44.12 18.11 -20.91
C LYS A 932 44.94 18.19 -19.61
N PRO A 933 44.39 17.76 -18.45
CA PRO A 933 45.13 17.73 -17.19
C PRO A 933 46.18 16.62 -17.17
N ASN A 934 47.21 16.78 -16.34
CA ASN A 934 48.28 15.78 -16.16
C ASN A 934 47.89 14.58 -15.28
N ARG A 935 46.63 14.53 -14.83
CA ARG A 935 46.07 13.42 -14.03
C ARG A 935 44.85 12.86 -14.76
N PHE A 936 44.58 11.57 -14.57
CA PHE A 936 43.41 10.95 -15.18
C PHE A 936 42.13 11.47 -14.52
N GLU A 937 41.30 12.19 -15.27
CA GLU A 937 39.98 12.70 -14.84
C GLU A 937 38.83 12.05 -15.64
N GLY A 938 39.06 10.85 -16.17
CA GLY A 938 38.16 10.14 -17.08
C GLY A 938 38.50 10.34 -18.56
N PHE A 939 38.20 9.31 -19.36
CA PHE A 939 38.49 9.24 -20.79
C PHE A 939 37.36 9.83 -21.65
N ASP A 940 37.67 10.25 -22.88
CA ASP A 940 36.68 10.79 -23.80
C ASP A 940 35.96 9.68 -24.59
N TRP A 941 35.08 8.97 -23.88
CA TRP A 941 34.24 7.93 -24.47
C TRP A 941 33.33 8.45 -25.59
N PHE A 942 32.98 9.74 -25.55
CA PHE A 942 32.19 10.38 -26.60
C PHE A 942 32.95 10.41 -27.93
N LEU A 943 34.19 10.91 -27.95
CA LEU A 943 35.02 10.91 -29.16
C LEU A 943 35.36 9.49 -29.63
N ALA A 944 35.63 8.57 -28.71
CA ALA A 944 35.84 7.17 -29.07
C ALA A 944 34.60 6.55 -29.72
N THR A 945 33.40 6.89 -29.25
CA THR A 945 32.13 6.45 -29.85
C THR A 945 31.95 7.04 -31.24
N VAL A 946 32.24 8.33 -31.44
CA VAL A 946 32.19 8.98 -32.78
C VAL A 946 33.14 8.29 -33.75
N PHE A 947 34.34 7.92 -33.29
CA PHE A 947 35.32 7.20 -34.10
C PHE A 947 34.80 5.83 -34.55
N ILE A 948 34.12 5.10 -33.66
CA ILE A 948 33.49 3.80 -33.97
C ILE A 948 32.31 3.99 -34.93
N ILE A 949 31.45 4.98 -34.73
CA ILE A 949 30.31 5.29 -35.62
C ILE A 949 30.78 5.63 -37.04
N CYS A 950 31.94 6.28 -37.17
CA CYS A 950 32.51 6.69 -38.44
C CYS A 950 33.44 5.63 -39.08
N ASP A 951 33.41 4.39 -38.60
CA ASP A 951 34.23 3.28 -39.10
C ASP A 951 35.74 3.62 -39.12
N GLY A 952 36.21 4.40 -38.15
CA GLY A 952 37.62 4.78 -38.01
C GLY A 952 38.13 5.81 -39.04
N ASP A 953 37.26 6.32 -39.92
CA ASP A 953 37.62 7.32 -40.92
C ASP A 953 37.73 8.73 -40.29
N LEU A 954 38.95 9.24 -40.20
CA LEU A 954 39.26 10.54 -39.60
C LEU A 954 38.51 11.71 -40.26
N ASN A 955 38.28 11.67 -41.57
CA ASN A 955 37.58 12.74 -42.28
C ASN A 955 36.08 12.71 -41.98
N LYS A 956 35.48 11.52 -41.91
CA LYS A 956 34.10 11.36 -41.46
C LYS A 956 33.95 11.81 -40.00
N CYS A 957 34.89 11.45 -39.13
CA CYS A 957 34.89 11.86 -37.72
C CYS A 957 34.93 13.40 -37.57
N LYS A 958 35.84 14.08 -38.27
CA LYS A 958 35.94 15.54 -38.27
C LYS A 958 34.65 16.19 -38.79
N THR A 959 34.07 15.64 -39.86
CA THR A 959 32.78 16.10 -40.41
C THR A 959 31.65 15.93 -39.41
N PHE A 960 31.59 14.78 -38.73
CA PHE A 960 30.60 14.49 -37.70
C PHE A 960 30.66 15.50 -36.56
N ILE A 961 31.86 15.78 -36.03
CA ILE A 961 32.05 16.77 -34.96
C ILE A 961 31.69 18.19 -35.43
N MET A 962 32.07 18.58 -36.65
CA MET A 962 31.70 19.89 -37.23
C MET A 962 30.19 20.08 -37.35
N GLN A 963 29.47 19.02 -37.72
CA GLN A 963 28.02 19.08 -37.81
C GLN A 963 27.40 19.12 -36.41
N LEU A 964 27.90 18.28 -35.51
CA LEU A 964 27.36 18.15 -34.17
C LEU A 964 27.56 19.43 -33.35
N ILE A 965 28.70 20.11 -33.44
CA ILE A 965 28.95 21.34 -32.67
C ILE A 965 27.98 22.49 -33.02
N GLN A 966 27.29 22.43 -34.16
CA GLN A 966 26.25 23.43 -34.47
C GLN A 966 25.02 23.31 -33.57
N PHE A 967 24.82 22.15 -32.95
CA PHE A 967 23.71 21.91 -32.05
C PHE A 967 24.10 22.34 -30.63
N PRO A 968 23.31 23.20 -29.97
CA PRO A 968 23.56 23.58 -28.57
C PRO A 968 23.59 22.38 -27.60
N SER A 969 22.87 21.30 -27.93
CA SER A 969 22.86 20.05 -27.15
C SER A 969 24.21 19.33 -27.10
N THR A 970 25.17 19.71 -27.95
CA THR A 970 26.49 19.07 -28.00
C THR A 970 27.33 19.39 -26.77
N LEU A 971 27.05 20.50 -26.09
CA LEU A 971 27.63 20.82 -24.78
C LEU A 971 27.24 19.80 -23.70
N LEU A 972 26.13 19.08 -23.89
CA LEU A 972 25.62 18.06 -23.00
C LEU A 972 26.27 16.70 -23.27
N LEU A 973 26.45 16.37 -24.56
CA LEU A 973 27.03 15.09 -24.99
C LEU A 973 28.54 15.07 -24.84
N TRP A 974 29.20 16.22 -25.03
CA TRP A 974 30.65 16.34 -24.97
C TRP A 974 31.07 17.24 -23.82
N SER A 975 31.22 16.63 -22.64
CA SER A 975 31.52 17.32 -21.37
C SER A 975 32.78 18.20 -21.43
N LYS A 976 33.80 17.78 -22.18
CA LYS A 976 35.04 18.56 -22.36
C LYS A 976 34.81 19.87 -23.12
N LEU A 977 33.92 19.88 -24.11
CA LEU A 977 33.53 21.11 -24.82
C LEU A 977 32.71 22.04 -23.91
N GLY A 978 31.78 21.50 -23.13
CA GLY A 978 31.01 22.27 -22.14
C GLY A 978 31.93 23.01 -21.15
N ARG A 979 32.94 22.31 -20.60
CA ARG A 979 33.92 22.89 -19.69
C ARG A 979 34.70 24.05 -20.32
N VAL A 980 35.14 23.92 -21.58
CA VAL A 980 35.87 25.02 -22.26
C VAL A 980 34.99 26.26 -22.42
N ILE A 981 33.69 26.10 -22.67
CA ILE A 981 32.79 27.23 -22.85
C ILE A 981 32.46 27.90 -21.52
N ASP A 982 32.23 27.12 -20.46
CA ASP A 982 32.01 27.65 -19.12
C ASP A 982 33.25 28.42 -18.62
N GLU A 983 34.46 27.89 -18.86
CA GLU A 983 35.74 28.57 -18.56
C GLU A 983 35.91 29.88 -19.34
N ARG A 984 35.43 29.96 -20.60
CA ARG A 984 35.48 31.20 -21.41
C ARG A 984 34.45 32.25 -20.98
N ASN A 985 33.29 31.82 -20.49
CA ASN A 985 32.19 32.70 -20.11
C ASN A 985 32.28 33.22 -18.67
N ASN A 986 33.32 32.85 -17.89
CA ASN A 986 33.48 33.18 -16.46
C ASN A 986 32.28 32.75 -15.58
N GLU A 987 31.51 31.76 -16.01
CA GLU A 987 30.33 31.27 -15.32
C GLU A 987 30.41 29.75 -15.20
N ASN A 988 30.87 29.24 -14.03
CA ASN A 988 31.00 27.80 -13.76
C ASN A 988 29.67 27.01 -13.80
N THR A 989 28.52 27.67 -14.03
CA THR A 989 27.17 27.10 -13.90
C THR A 989 26.19 27.49 -15.02
N SER A 990 26.61 28.23 -16.05
CA SER A 990 25.71 28.69 -17.13
C SER A 990 25.14 27.52 -17.94
N SER A 991 25.99 26.57 -18.35
CA SER A 991 25.59 25.42 -19.16
C SER A 991 24.61 24.49 -18.41
N GLN A 992 24.82 24.27 -17.11
CA GLN A 992 23.96 23.47 -16.24
C GLN A 992 22.57 24.11 -16.01
N PHE A 993 22.51 25.44 -15.94
CA PHE A 993 21.23 26.16 -15.80
C PHE A 993 20.43 26.16 -17.12
N THR A 994 21.10 26.40 -18.26
CA THR A 994 20.48 26.26 -19.59
C THR A 994 20.03 24.81 -19.83
N PHE A 995 20.77 23.82 -19.35
CA PHE A 995 20.38 22.41 -19.34
C PHE A 995 19.09 22.15 -18.55
N MET A 996 18.96 22.69 -17.33
CA MET A 996 17.74 22.52 -16.53
C MET A 996 16.51 23.06 -17.27
N GLN A 997 16.65 24.21 -17.93
CA GLN A 997 15.56 24.84 -18.70
C GLN A 997 15.20 24.04 -19.97
N VAL A 998 16.20 23.51 -20.69
CA VAL A 998 15.96 22.69 -21.90
C VAL A 998 15.38 21.33 -21.54
N LEU A 999 15.86 20.70 -20.46
CA LEU A 999 15.32 19.44 -19.96
C LEU A 999 13.89 19.62 -19.45
N GLU A 1000 13.61 20.70 -18.72
CA GLU A 1000 12.25 21.06 -18.30
C GLU A 1000 11.34 21.24 -19.52
N ALA A 1001 11.80 21.95 -20.56
CA ALA A 1001 11.06 22.12 -21.80
C ALA A 1001 10.83 20.78 -22.54
N MET A 1002 11.83 19.89 -22.60
CA MET A 1002 11.72 18.57 -23.22
C MET A 1002 10.74 17.65 -22.46
N VAL A 1003 10.81 17.62 -21.13
CA VAL A 1003 9.85 16.88 -20.28
C VAL A 1003 8.44 17.47 -20.42
N ASN A 1004 8.32 18.79 -20.50
CA ASN A 1004 7.04 19.48 -20.75
C ASN A 1004 6.42 19.07 -22.10
N ILE A 1005 7.23 18.86 -23.14
CA ILE A 1005 6.76 18.52 -24.50
C ILE A 1005 6.50 17.02 -24.64
N GLU A 1006 7.38 16.15 -24.12
CA GLU A 1006 7.33 14.71 -24.39
C GLU A 1006 6.58 13.91 -23.30
N LEU A 1007 6.51 14.41 -22.05
CA LEU A 1007 5.99 13.69 -20.89
C LEU A 1007 5.09 14.57 -19.98
N PRO A 1008 4.00 15.17 -20.51
CA PRO A 1008 3.19 16.15 -19.78
C PRO A 1008 2.55 15.61 -18.49
N ASN A 1009 2.34 14.29 -18.39
CA ASN A 1009 1.76 13.63 -17.22
C ASN A 1009 2.74 13.50 -16.03
N ILE A 1010 4.06 13.50 -16.29
CA ILE A 1010 5.10 13.38 -15.25
C ILE A 1010 5.31 14.71 -14.50
N LYS A 1011 4.90 15.83 -15.10
CA LYS A 1011 4.93 17.18 -14.53
C LYS A 1011 4.22 17.29 -13.18
N TYR A 1012 3.09 16.59 -12.99
CA TYR A 1012 2.35 16.61 -11.72
C TYR A 1012 3.11 15.89 -10.60
N GLY A 1013 3.94 14.90 -10.93
CA GLY A 1013 4.79 14.21 -9.95
C GLY A 1013 6.01 15.02 -9.54
N LEU A 1014 6.65 15.73 -10.48
CA LEU A 1014 7.86 16.51 -10.21
C LEU A 1014 7.57 17.85 -9.50
N LYS A 1015 6.42 18.50 -9.74
CA LYS A 1015 6.00 19.71 -9.00
C LYS A 1015 5.72 19.47 -7.51
N VAL A 1016 5.39 18.23 -7.12
CA VAL A 1016 5.18 17.88 -5.71
C VAL A 1016 6.51 17.79 -4.96
N ILE A 1017 7.61 17.50 -5.65
CA ILE A 1017 8.96 17.40 -5.06
C ILE A 1017 9.58 18.79 -4.87
N GLU A 1018 9.30 19.75 -5.76
CA GLU A 1018 9.72 21.15 -5.62
C GLU A 1018 9.09 21.86 -4.41
N PHE A 1019 7.88 21.48 -4.01
CA PHE A 1019 7.22 22.05 -2.82
C PHE A 1019 7.79 21.52 -1.50
N PHE A 1020 8.57 20.44 -1.51
CA PHE A 1020 9.18 19.82 -0.32
C PHE A 1020 10.62 20.27 -0.04
N TYR A 1021 11.23 21.06 -0.92
CA TYR A 1021 12.59 21.60 -0.72
C TYR A 1021 12.62 23.09 -0.31
N HIS A 1022 11.45 23.71 -0.08
CA HIS A 1022 11.34 25.08 0.45
C HIS A 1022 10.46 25.21 1.71
N THR A 1023 10.35 24.14 2.49
CA THR A 1023 10.07 24.16 3.94
C THR A 1023 11.16 23.36 4.62
#